data_AF-A0A952GMQ0-F1
#
_entry.id   AF-A0A952GMQ0-F1
#
_cell.length_a   1.000
_cell.length_b   1.000
_cell.length_c   1.000
_cell.angle_alpha   90.00
_cell.angle_beta   90.00
_cell.angle_gamma   90.00
#
_symmetry.space_group_name_H-M   'P 1'
#
loop_
_entity.id
_entity.type
_entity.pdbx_description
1 polymer ?
#
loop_
_entity_poly.entity_id
_entity_poly.type
_entity_poly.pdbx_seq_one_letter_code
_entity_poly.pdbx_strand_id
1 'polypeptide(L)'
;MLSNRVKRAVVAAAATAAMVVVYAPAVHAQTYDVGASATVSSTGTTAGATATAAVSTTATPNPHDGLDGAFGGSPTTLLQGILCPIVTAVTGVTTNIPGVGPILDQLPGIICAINVAGYVYRTTYYPTSGPPLVKYTRALIGVPALIDVDGKGLPDFTGLIGIALPGLSLQLSRSLLFSASERVTIEAVAIVPGVANTYVGFGEDGSKAGTAKHWKAALTIAGFSSAGADLKLAIDTLNAPSSLAVLGEMFSGADPDAPDNTYRGTGGFTPVPATFTTRIVAASSRQEFHVTSTQTKLDANIDILTPGRAQNVNATVDQLPSSIDVVHDTSGGADTTTYDANAAIAKITGTYHDTVGGNISTAAALDAWGIPQHLSFVQAGNQTTVDAGTGKIDRIQARFASGSEVDPLDPSTAPFAKFHRTTTSNFTAGLQVSDFKSVSIDQGPPLKGRLVFATAPTLFPFTLDDDVTSTKVKGHLSNLPADTEVTVDPDNGHLTFDGHGTGIHEIAVNATRPTPFFTRATRLDLTVQDLPSQVTVDFKPDGSALKFTPSQPIGSVRLLASDGTDAPASSGDHASYEDTPTLYRLFLRMDSVGEITFNTAPVLTATLNTGSRQTMTLFAHLADAAHTHNLTVDGTIDQLPTQITVTADLDNGFLNYTGNNTIDDIHVTAQDTLANFFARANKLDLDIAGLPASNTFEFKPDLTTAKFTPSSPIGSVSLLASNGADAPATNATDDYASYEDTPSLYRIFLKVRGISGLEFSADPMSGTIKTSSPQIMHLFANLADGTHNLKVNGTIDKVPSHIDFSLDQPTDSTTVLEYDAHGEHIDHVTADATGLYNLTDGTALPLGIDTLHAAVDDIPSHMRAVFSSQNGTSFSFAPRGQNDPPNNQHIGRILLQLYPSAAGPHNSVAGHQTAYGNLQTGRFTADIHDIGDTFFQITDAGQNMGYDISSAPLDYEFVQGDGKFLKGEISNPTPATINLNMTDKVDVHYRAKTDTQIDSITLKTNLAPGYIDANLQNIAPDVKVCFDQSSFTDGGGVHHNMPNALFDFMLTPTALNGNPWSQRFELDGTYCFGESDPGTCLDSGNKKERVAINDLKFGKMAVGAGFTEDGCTACTAGRVYGYFDTDNTLISGDVKYFKDGDDGAFVHYHSDGDDGGIEAQNKFMFVDYCIVCLNDTNVYTVSGGTFSCVSEPHLDIDIPVFDDLDVLSGSFIHFC
;
A
#
# COMPACT_ATOMS: atom_id res chain seq x y z
N MET A 1 28.64 8.08 22.51
CA MET A 1 29.03 9.06 23.54
C MET A 1 29.73 8.34 24.70
N LEU A 2 31.04 8.08 24.60
CA LEU A 2 31.87 7.62 25.71
C LEU A 2 32.92 8.71 25.94
N SER A 3 32.89 9.34 27.12
CA SER A 3 33.89 10.34 27.51
C SER A 3 35.30 9.75 27.38
N ASN A 4 36.26 10.51 26.83
CA ASN A 4 37.68 10.12 26.75
C ASN A 4 38.26 9.69 28.11
N ARG A 5 37.62 10.07 29.23
CA ARG A 5 37.98 9.63 30.58
C ARG A 5 37.64 8.16 30.87
N VAL A 6 36.54 7.62 30.34
CA VAL A 6 36.14 6.21 30.52
C VAL A 6 37.01 5.28 29.66
N LYS A 7 37.38 5.73 28.45
CA LYS A 7 38.32 4.99 27.57
C LYS A 7 39.70 4.83 28.23
N ARG A 8 40.20 5.91 28.83
CA ARG A 8 41.41 5.88 29.66
C ARG A 8 41.24 4.98 30.88
N ALA A 9 40.05 4.91 31.49
CA ALA A 9 39.80 4.08 32.67
C ALA A 9 39.72 2.57 32.38
N VAL A 10 39.26 2.13 31.19
CA VAL A 10 39.21 0.70 30.80
C VAL A 10 40.55 0.21 30.28
N VAL A 11 41.25 1.03 29.46
CA VAL A 11 42.64 0.77 29.06
C VAL A 11 43.56 0.84 30.28
N ALA A 12 43.32 1.78 31.21
CA ALA A 12 43.92 1.73 32.53
C ALA A 12 43.52 0.44 33.23
N ALA A 13 42.27 0.08 33.49
CA ALA A 13 41.93 -1.16 34.22
C ALA A 13 42.64 -2.44 33.69
N ALA A 14 42.77 -2.62 32.37
CA ALA A 14 43.54 -3.71 31.77
C ALA A 14 45.07 -3.56 31.93
N ALA A 15 45.61 -2.35 31.75
CA ALA A 15 47.03 -2.07 31.95
C ALA A 15 47.40 -2.02 33.44
N THR A 16 46.62 -1.34 34.26
CA THR A 16 46.50 -1.35 35.71
C THR A 16 46.49 -2.76 36.29
N ALA A 17 45.74 -3.73 35.77
CA ALA A 17 45.83 -5.12 36.22
C ALA A 17 47.25 -5.71 36.13
N ALA A 18 48.07 -5.25 35.17
CA ALA A 18 49.50 -5.53 35.08
C ALA A 18 50.39 -4.50 35.82
N MET A 19 49.92 -3.26 36.05
CA MET A 19 50.66 -2.15 36.69
C MET A 19 50.41 -1.98 38.20
N VAL A 20 49.58 -2.81 38.83
CA VAL A 20 49.27 -2.69 40.27
C VAL A 20 50.49 -3.07 41.09
N VAL A 21 51.25 -2.04 41.48
CA VAL A 21 51.78 -1.77 42.82
C VAL A 21 52.49 -0.39 42.89
N VAL A 22 52.70 0.38 41.81
CA VAL A 22 53.50 1.64 41.90
C VAL A 22 52.96 2.86 41.09
N TYR A 23 51.66 2.97 40.75
CA TYR A 23 51.16 4.17 40.03
C TYR A 23 50.18 5.05 40.83
N ALA A 24 50.74 6.11 41.42
CA ALA A 24 50.12 7.39 41.73
C ALA A 24 51.22 8.48 41.65
N PRO A 25 50.96 9.68 41.13
CA PRO A 25 50.74 10.04 39.73
C PRO A 25 51.92 10.85 39.15
N ALA A 26 52.32 10.52 37.91
CA ALA A 26 52.88 11.51 36.99
C ALA A 26 51.70 12.35 36.44
N VAL A 27 51.20 13.31 37.22
CA VAL A 27 50.27 14.33 36.71
C VAL A 27 51.06 15.22 35.75
N HIS A 28 50.44 15.58 34.62
CA HIS A 28 50.90 16.69 33.78
C HIS A 28 51.46 17.81 34.64
N ALA A 29 52.77 18.01 34.60
CA ALA A 29 53.39 19.24 35.04
C ALA A 29 52.91 20.34 34.07
N GLN A 30 51.72 20.90 34.33
CA GLN A 30 51.54 22.31 34.01
C GLN A 30 52.57 23.04 34.86
N THR A 31 53.58 23.59 34.20
CA THR A 31 54.49 24.58 34.78
C THR A 31 53.65 25.68 35.42
N TYR A 32 53.49 25.63 36.75
CA TYR A 32 53.14 26.81 37.52
C TYR A 32 54.37 27.71 37.50
N ASP A 33 54.36 28.69 36.61
CA ASP A 33 55.29 29.80 36.66
C ASP A 33 54.90 30.66 37.87
N VAL A 34 55.56 30.44 39.01
CA VAL A 34 55.32 31.22 40.24
C VAL A 34 56.07 32.55 40.11
N GLY A 35 55.58 33.41 39.22
CA GLY A 35 55.88 34.84 39.22
C GLY A 35 55.13 35.52 40.37
N ALA A 36 55.59 35.35 41.61
CA ALA A 36 55.07 36.07 42.76
C ALA A 36 56.19 36.84 43.47
N SER A 37 56.41 38.08 43.01
CA SER A 37 57.06 39.14 43.76
C SER A 37 56.19 39.48 44.98
N ALA A 38 56.52 38.94 46.15
CA ALA A 38 55.95 39.38 47.42
C ALA A 38 56.91 40.34 48.13
N THR A 39 56.54 41.62 48.15
CA THR A 39 57.20 42.68 48.91
C THR A 39 57.05 42.40 50.41
N VAL A 40 58.17 42.13 51.09
CA VAL A 40 58.20 41.99 52.55
C VAL A 40 58.22 43.39 53.18
N SER A 41 57.10 43.81 53.80
CA SER A 41 57.09 44.98 54.69
C SER A 41 57.53 44.55 56.10
N SER A 42 58.71 44.98 56.50
CA SER A 42 59.20 44.86 57.87
C SER A 42 58.65 45.99 58.73
N THR A 43 57.82 45.67 59.72
CA THR A 43 57.67 46.49 60.93
C THR A 43 57.99 45.62 62.12
N GLY A 44 59.13 45.92 62.74
CA GLY A 44 59.64 45.17 63.89
C GLY A 44 58.98 45.54 65.20
N THR A 45 59.15 44.64 66.16
CA THR A 45 59.32 44.97 67.58
C THR A 45 60.25 43.93 68.19
N THR A 46 61.44 44.38 68.54
CA THR A 46 62.44 43.67 69.34
C THR A 46 61.97 43.56 70.79
N ALA A 47 61.87 42.34 71.32
CA ALA A 47 61.95 42.06 72.74
C ALA A 47 62.80 40.81 72.95
N GLY A 48 63.99 41.00 73.50
CA GLY A 48 64.91 39.92 73.83
C GLY A 48 64.38 39.09 75.00
N ALA A 49 64.36 37.76 74.81
CA ALA A 49 64.23 36.80 75.89
C ALA A 49 65.24 35.67 75.66
N THR A 50 66.27 35.62 76.51
CA THR A 50 67.13 34.46 76.72
C THR A 50 66.28 33.30 77.23
N ALA A 51 66.05 32.28 76.41
CA ALA A 51 65.42 31.03 76.81
C ALA A 51 66.49 29.94 76.96
N THR A 52 66.74 29.54 78.21
CA THR A 52 67.42 28.29 78.58
C THR A 52 66.62 27.11 78.05
N ALA A 53 67.21 26.32 77.16
CA ALA A 53 66.63 25.07 76.67
C ALA A 53 66.62 24.02 77.80
N ALA A 54 65.46 23.80 78.41
CA ALA A 54 65.20 22.60 79.18
C ALA A 54 64.94 21.45 78.18
N VAL A 55 65.76 20.40 78.24
CA VAL A 55 65.51 19.14 77.55
C VAL A 55 64.28 18.50 78.19
N SER A 56 63.13 18.67 77.55
CA SER A 56 61.92 17.92 77.85
C SER A 56 62.16 16.47 77.43
N THR A 57 62.11 15.55 78.39
CA THR A 57 62.06 14.11 78.12
C THR A 57 60.84 13.84 77.24
N THR A 58 61.07 13.36 76.03
CA THR A 58 60.06 12.94 75.05
C THR A 58 59.01 12.08 75.73
N ALA A 59 57.80 12.63 75.92
CA ALA A 59 56.63 11.82 76.23
C ALA A 59 56.50 10.78 75.10
N THR A 60 56.33 9.51 75.47
CA THR A 60 55.83 8.48 74.55
C THR A 60 54.57 9.04 73.88
N PRO A 61 54.50 9.10 72.54
CA PRO A 61 53.32 9.55 71.83
C PRO A 61 52.09 8.85 72.40
N ASN A 62 51.00 9.59 72.61
CA ASN A 62 49.76 8.94 72.97
C ASN A 62 49.39 8.05 71.76
N PRO A 63 49.12 6.74 71.93
CA PRO A 63 48.72 5.89 70.81
C PRO A 63 47.42 6.37 70.12
N HIS A 64 46.73 7.36 70.68
CA HIS A 64 45.60 8.08 70.08
C HIS A 64 45.98 9.33 69.26
N ASP A 65 47.25 9.72 69.23
CA ASP A 65 47.70 10.83 68.39
C ASP A 65 47.69 10.36 66.93
N GLY A 66 46.91 11.05 66.08
CA GLY A 66 46.86 10.81 64.64
C GLY A 66 48.20 11.09 63.93
N LEU A 67 48.24 10.93 62.60
CA LEU A 67 49.43 11.21 61.77
C LEU A 67 49.99 12.62 62.05
N ASP A 68 49.12 13.62 62.20
CA ASP A 68 49.52 15.00 62.51
C ASP A 68 50.29 15.12 63.82
N GLY A 69 49.85 14.41 64.86
CA GLY A 69 50.55 14.34 66.14
C GLY A 69 51.86 13.54 66.03
N ALA A 70 51.88 12.51 65.20
CA ALA A 70 53.07 11.71 64.93
C ALA A 70 54.17 12.54 64.23
N PHE A 71 53.81 13.40 63.27
CA PHE A 71 54.75 14.30 62.58
C PHE A 71 55.08 15.58 63.37
N GLY A 72 54.10 16.20 64.04
CA GLY A 72 54.26 17.47 64.76
C GLY A 72 55.23 17.42 65.95
N GLY A 73 55.45 16.23 66.53
CA GLY A 73 56.43 15.99 67.60
C GLY A 73 57.77 15.41 67.14
N SER A 74 58.06 15.43 65.84
CA SER A 74 59.27 14.84 65.26
C SER A 74 60.54 15.60 65.68
N PRO A 75 61.67 14.92 65.99
CA PRO A 75 62.98 15.55 66.27
C PRO A 75 63.54 16.41 65.12
N THR A 76 62.86 16.44 63.99
CA THR A 76 63.28 17.08 62.75
C THR A 76 63.19 18.60 62.81
N THR A 77 62.27 19.16 63.59
CA THR A 77 62.22 20.61 63.86
C THR A 77 63.46 21.08 64.65
N LEU A 78 63.97 20.24 65.55
CA LEU A 78 65.21 20.49 66.29
C LEU A 78 66.46 20.39 65.38
N LEU A 79 66.51 19.38 64.50
CA LEU A 79 67.62 19.20 63.54
C LEU A 79 67.63 20.25 62.43
N GLN A 80 66.46 20.69 61.93
CA GLN A 80 66.35 21.80 60.96
C GLN A 80 66.86 23.12 61.53
N GLY A 81 66.51 23.43 62.79
CA GLY A 81 67.00 24.62 63.47
C GLY A 81 68.52 24.64 63.67
N ILE A 82 69.18 23.48 63.60
CA ILE A 82 70.63 23.33 63.76
C ILE A 82 71.36 23.24 62.41
N LEU A 83 70.88 22.42 61.47
CA LEU A 83 71.60 22.07 60.24
C LEU A 83 71.37 23.05 59.08
N CYS A 84 70.15 23.56 58.90
CA CYS A 84 69.84 24.47 57.79
C CYS A 84 70.66 25.78 57.87
N PRO A 85 70.78 26.47 59.03
CA PRO A 85 71.61 27.68 59.13
C PRO A 85 73.09 27.43 58.82
N ILE A 86 73.63 26.25 59.17
CA ILE A 86 75.04 25.89 58.95
C ILE A 86 75.31 25.66 57.45
N VAL A 87 74.41 24.98 56.74
CA VAL A 87 74.58 24.68 55.30
C VAL A 87 74.36 25.94 54.44
N THR A 88 73.41 26.80 54.82
CA THR A 88 73.21 28.12 54.18
C THR A 88 74.40 29.05 54.44
N ALA A 89 75.04 28.95 55.61
CA ALA A 89 76.28 29.68 55.92
C ALA A 89 77.48 29.17 55.12
N VAL A 90 77.58 27.87 54.84
CA VAL A 90 78.67 27.28 54.02
C VAL A 90 78.52 27.65 52.54
N THR A 91 77.30 27.72 52.01
CA THR A 91 77.06 28.14 50.60
C THR A 91 77.24 29.63 50.36
N GLY A 92 77.02 30.47 51.38
CA GLY A 92 77.41 31.89 51.33
C GLY A 92 78.93 32.12 51.21
N VAL A 93 79.76 31.12 51.53
CA VAL A 93 81.23 31.23 51.52
C VAL A 93 81.87 30.59 50.27
N THR A 94 81.19 29.63 49.62
CA THR A 94 81.76 28.85 48.49
C THR A 94 81.28 29.30 47.10
N THR A 95 80.28 30.18 47.03
CA THR A 95 79.68 30.69 45.77
C THR A 95 80.62 31.46 44.85
N ASN A 96 81.83 31.83 45.33
CA ASN A 96 82.85 32.52 44.54
C ASN A 96 84.00 31.61 44.04
N ILE A 97 83.88 30.28 44.14
CA ILE A 97 84.91 29.33 43.67
C ILE A 97 84.48 28.70 42.33
N PRO A 98 85.10 29.07 41.19
CA PRO A 98 84.77 28.52 39.88
C PRO A 98 85.04 27.01 39.82
N GLY A 99 84.05 26.22 39.38
CA GLY A 99 84.16 24.77 39.20
C GLY A 99 83.57 23.91 40.34
N VAL A 100 83.24 24.51 41.49
CA VAL A 100 82.59 23.82 42.62
C VAL A 100 81.12 24.23 42.79
N GLY A 101 80.72 25.38 42.22
CA GLY A 101 79.36 25.96 42.30
C GLY A 101 78.23 24.98 41.98
N PRO A 102 78.18 24.29 40.82
CA PRO A 102 76.99 23.52 40.44
C PRO A 102 76.69 22.29 41.34
N ILE A 103 77.70 21.71 42.00
CA ILE A 103 77.54 20.57 42.91
C ILE A 103 77.21 21.05 44.33
N LEU A 104 77.80 22.17 44.76
CA LEU A 104 77.53 22.74 46.09
C LEU A 104 76.27 23.62 46.13
N ASP A 105 75.83 24.21 45.03
CA ASP A 105 74.60 25.01 44.94
C ASP A 105 73.34 24.13 45.03
N GLN A 106 73.46 22.85 44.66
CA GLN A 106 72.42 21.85 44.90
C GLN A 106 72.48 21.27 46.32
N LEU A 107 73.57 21.46 47.08
CA LEU A 107 73.72 20.84 48.41
C LEU A 107 72.80 21.45 49.48
N PRO A 108 72.53 22.77 49.56
CA PRO A 108 71.49 23.30 50.43
C PRO A 108 70.11 22.88 49.97
N GLY A 109 69.88 22.83 48.65
CA GLY A 109 68.66 22.26 48.09
C GLY A 109 68.48 20.82 48.53
N ILE A 110 69.52 19.99 48.48
CA ILE A 110 69.46 18.58 48.87
C ILE A 110 69.45 18.42 50.39
N ILE A 111 70.27 19.11 51.16
CA ILE A 111 70.35 18.91 52.62
C ILE A 111 69.22 19.64 53.37
N CYS A 112 68.68 20.73 52.81
CA CYS A 112 67.51 21.43 53.37
C CYS A 112 66.18 20.97 52.75
N ALA A 113 66.15 20.47 51.51
CA ALA A 113 64.95 19.80 50.95
C ALA A 113 64.92 18.28 51.20
N ILE A 114 66.03 17.65 51.61
CA ILE A 114 65.97 16.59 52.62
C ILE A 114 65.56 17.31 53.91
N ASN A 115 64.31 17.75 53.97
CA ASN A 115 63.53 17.55 55.18
C ASN A 115 63.94 16.17 55.65
N VAL A 116 64.60 16.06 56.82
CA VAL A 116 64.85 14.77 57.45
C VAL A 116 63.47 14.13 57.51
N ALA A 117 63.13 13.31 56.53
CA ALA A 117 61.76 12.92 56.29
C ALA A 117 61.40 12.14 57.53
N GLY A 118 60.53 12.71 58.36
CA GLY A 118 59.91 11.93 59.40
C GLY A 118 59.29 10.74 58.68
N TYR A 119 59.53 9.55 59.19
CA TYR A 119 58.77 8.39 58.77
C TYR A 119 57.96 7.93 59.97
N VAL A 120 56.72 7.57 59.70
CA VAL A 120 55.85 6.97 60.69
C VAL A 120 55.45 5.62 60.13
N TYR A 121 55.66 4.57 60.91
CA TYR A 121 55.03 3.29 60.64
C TYR A 121 53.58 3.36 61.10
N ARG A 122 52.65 3.29 60.14
CA ARG A 122 51.24 3.04 60.40
C ARG A 122 51.03 1.54 60.37
N THR A 123 50.57 0.97 61.49
CA THR A 123 50.28 -0.45 61.58
C THR A 123 48.84 -0.68 61.96
N THR A 124 48.19 -1.65 61.32
CA THR A 124 46.84 -2.11 61.66
C THR A 124 46.88 -3.59 61.98
N TYR A 125 46.67 -3.94 63.25
CA TYR A 125 46.59 -5.32 63.71
C TYR A 125 45.13 -5.76 63.79
N TYR A 126 44.83 -6.94 63.23
CA TYR A 126 43.50 -7.54 63.20
C TYR A 126 43.46 -8.74 64.16
N PRO A 127 43.12 -8.54 65.45
CA PRO A 127 43.03 -9.63 66.40
C PRO A 127 41.95 -10.63 65.98
N THR A 128 42.10 -11.90 66.39
CA THR A 128 41.10 -12.96 66.12
C THR A 128 39.71 -12.62 66.66
N SER A 129 39.63 -11.82 67.73
CA SER A 129 38.41 -11.24 68.26
C SER A 129 38.67 -9.81 68.72
N GLY A 130 37.89 -8.85 68.22
CA GLY A 130 37.98 -7.44 68.59
C GLY A 130 38.08 -6.51 67.38
N PRO A 131 37.96 -5.18 67.59
CA PRO A 131 38.19 -4.21 66.54
C PRO A 131 39.67 -4.19 66.12
N PRO A 132 39.98 -3.76 64.88
CA PRO A 132 41.35 -3.52 64.45
C PRO A 132 42.04 -2.49 65.35
N LEU A 133 43.32 -2.71 65.66
CA LEU A 133 44.17 -1.80 66.42
C LEU A 133 45.09 -1.04 65.46
N VAL A 134 44.91 0.28 65.34
CA VAL A 134 45.79 1.16 64.55
C VAL A 134 46.81 1.81 65.48
N LYS A 135 48.08 1.80 65.08
CA LYS A 135 49.19 2.41 65.83
C LYS A 135 50.15 3.13 64.91
N TYR A 136 50.79 4.16 65.47
CA TYR A 136 51.80 4.98 64.81
C TYR A 136 53.14 4.87 65.54
N THR A 137 54.17 4.35 64.87
CA THR A 137 55.53 4.24 65.43
C THR A 137 56.46 5.16 64.67
N ARG A 138 57.02 6.18 65.34
CA ARG A 138 58.00 7.07 64.74
C ARG A 138 59.29 6.33 64.42
N ALA A 139 59.86 6.58 63.25
CA ALA A 139 61.12 5.98 62.81
C ALA A 139 62.09 7.05 62.32
N LEU A 140 63.39 6.76 62.47
CA LEU A 140 64.47 7.54 61.90
C LEU A 140 65.13 6.74 60.77
N ILE A 141 65.46 7.43 59.68
CA ILE A 141 66.19 6.82 58.57
C ILE A 141 67.50 6.21 59.09
N GLY A 142 67.79 4.97 58.67
CA GLY A 142 69.01 4.24 59.00
C GLY A 142 69.01 3.63 60.40
N VAL A 143 67.97 3.85 61.21
CA VAL A 143 67.83 3.30 62.55
C VAL A 143 66.70 2.26 62.57
N PRO A 144 66.94 1.02 62.99
CA PRO A 144 65.87 0.04 63.18
C PRO A 144 64.86 0.52 64.23
N ALA A 145 63.60 0.68 63.82
CA ALA A 145 62.47 0.96 64.70
C ALA A 145 61.90 -0.36 65.25
N LEU A 146 61.67 -0.40 66.55
CA LEU A 146 60.98 -1.48 67.24
C LEU A 146 59.47 -1.20 67.19
N ILE A 147 58.73 -2.05 66.47
CA ILE A 147 57.31 -1.84 66.18
C ILE A 147 56.49 -2.85 66.99
N ASP A 148 55.72 -2.36 67.97
CA ASP A 148 54.72 -3.13 68.72
C ASP A 148 53.36 -2.89 68.05
N VAL A 149 52.82 -3.90 67.37
CA VAL A 149 51.55 -3.82 66.65
C VAL A 149 50.38 -4.26 67.51
N ASP A 150 50.59 -5.14 68.50
CA ASP A 150 49.51 -5.80 69.23
C ASP A 150 49.16 -5.14 70.59
N GLY A 151 49.99 -4.23 71.09
CA GLY A 151 49.74 -3.50 72.34
C GLY A 151 50.35 -4.13 73.58
N LYS A 152 51.08 -5.24 73.46
CA LYS A 152 51.60 -5.98 74.62
C LYS A 152 52.95 -5.46 75.12
N GLY A 153 53.48 -4.39 74.54
CA GLY A 153 54.70 -3.73 75.00
C GLY A 153 56.00 -4.46 74.63
N LEU A 154 55.93 -5.50 73.78
CA LEU A 154 57.09 -6.14 73.16
C LEU A 154 57.07 -5.83 71.66
N PRO A 155 58.23 -5.66 71.01
CA PRO A 155 58.27 -5.44 69.57
C PRO A 155 57.94 -6.73 68.82
N ASP A 156 56.92 -6.64 67.98
CA ASP A 156 56.47 -7.70 67.07
C ASP A 156 57.26 -7.67 65.77
N PHE A 157 57.68 -6.48 65.33
CA PHE A 157 58.47 -6.28 64.12
C PHE A 157 59.65 -5.35 64.39
N THR A 158 60.70 -5.52 63.58
CA THR A 158 61.75 -4.52 63.41
C THR A 158 61.64 -3.94 62.00
N GLY A 159 61.41 -2.63 61.91
CA GLY A 159 61.36 -1.91 60.65
C GLY A 159 62.62 -1.06 60.46
N LEU A 160 63.24 -1.12 59.29
CA LEU A 160 64.39 -0.29 58.93
C LEU A 160 64.11 0.40 57.59
N ILE A 161 64.12 1.73 57.60
CA ILE A 161 64.11 2.54 56.37
C ILE A 161 65.54 2.98 56.11
N GLY A 162 66.20 2.35 55.15
CA GLY A 162 67.53 2.72 54.69
C GLY A 162 67.46 3.68 53.51
N ILE A 163 68.42 4.62 53.43
CA ILE A 163 68.77 5.28 52.17
C ILE A 163 69.85 4.41 51.52
N ALA A 164 69.53 3.81 50.38
CA ALA A 164 70.48 3.11 49.55
C ALA A 164 70.60 3.90 48.25
N LEU A 165 71.41 4.98 48.25
CA LEU A 165 71.53 5.87 47.08
C LEU A 165 71.70 5.03 45.80
N PRO A 166 70.83 5.21 44.79
CA PRO A 166 69.90 6.34 44.59
C PRO A 166 68.45 6.17 45.13
N GLY A 167 68.16 5.23 46.04
CA GLY A 167 66.79 4.92 46.51
C GLY A 167 66.56 4.84 48.03
N LEU A 168 65.32 4.50 48.37
CA LEU A 168 64.83 4.17 49.71
C LEU A 168 64.59 2.65 49.81
N SER A 169 64.96 2.03 50.92
CA SER A 169 64.64 0.62 51.17
C SER A 169 63.93 0.46 52.50
N LEU A 170 62.76 -0.14 52.50
CA LEU A 170 62.07 -0.59 53.69
C LEU A 170 62.35 -2.08 53.92
N GLN A 171 62.89 -2.40 55.08
CA GLN A 171 63.06 -3.77 55.55
C GLN A 171 62.17 -3.97 56.77
N LEU A 172 61.31 -4.99 56.71
CA LEU A 172 60.49 -5.45 57.82
C LEU A 172 60.95 -6.86 58.19
N SER A 173 61.22 -7.09 59.47
CA SER A 173 61.56 -8.41 59.99
C SER A 173 60.65 -8.74 61.16
N ARG A 174 59.87 -9.80 61.03
CA ARG A 174 58.98 -10.29 62.09
C ARG A 174 59.80 -10.92 63.21
N SER A 175 59.45 -10.61 64.45
CA SER A 175 59.99 -11.24 65.66
C SER A 175 59.68 -12.74 65.67
N LEU A 176 60.59 -13.55 66.23
CA LEU A 176 60.38 -15.00 66.40
C LEU A 176 59.20 -15.32 67.32
N LEU A 177 58.80 -14.38 68.18
CA LEU A 177 57.70 -14.54 69.13
C LEU A 177 56.33 -14.15 68.54
N PHE A 178 56.31 -13.47 67.39
CA PHE A 178 55.08 -13.06 66.73
C PHE A 178 54.67 -14.11 65.70
N SER A 179 53.44 -14.62 65.79
CA SER A 179 52.98 -15.74 64.95
C SER A 179 52.84 -15.32 63.48
N ALA A 180 53.18 -16.24 62.58
CA ALA A 180 53.08 -16.00 61.14
C ALA A 180 51.64 -15.85 60.64
N SER A 181 50.68 -16.39 61.38
CA SER A 181 49.26 -16.33 61.06
C SER A 181 48.59 -15.03 61.52
N GLU A 182 49.29 -14.19 62.28
CA GLU A 182 48.73 -12.93 62.77
C GLU A 182 48.54 -11.95 61.61
N ARG A 183 47.35 -11.36 61.56
CA ARG A 183 46.91 -10.50 60.46
C ARG A 183 47.29 -9.06 60.78
N VAL A 184 48.26 -8.53 60.05
CA VAL A 184 48.80 -7.18 60.27
C VAL A 184 49.03 -6.50 58.92
N THR A 185 48.69 -5.23 58.83
CA THR A 185 49.16 -4.33 57.76
C THR A 185 50.22 -3.41 58.34
N ILE A 186 51.38 -3.28 57.69
CA ILE A 186 52.50 -2.44 58.12
C ILE A 186 52.93 -1.55 56.98
N GLU A 187 52.88 -0.25 57.21
CA GLU A 187 53.13 0.76 56.19
C GLU A 187 54.07 1.83 56.71
N ALA A 188 55.09 2.18 55.94
CA ALA A 188 55.91 3.35 56.20
C ALA A 188 55.34 4.55 55.45
N VAL A 189 54.94 5.58 56.19
CA VAL A 189 54.39 6.83 55.65
C VAL A 189 55.42 7.95 55.76
N ALA A 190 55.62 8.67 54.66
CA ALA A 190 56.59 9.75 54.51
C ALA A 190 55.93 11.01 53.96
N ILE A 191 56.41 12.18 54.37
CA ILE A 191 56.03 13.46 53.75
C ILE A 191 56.79 13.62 52.44
N VAL A 192 56.08 14.00 51.37
CA VAL A 192 56.71 14.32 50.07
C VAL A 192 57.40 15.68 50.15
N PRO A 193 58.74 15.76 49.99
CA PRO A 193 59.43 17.03 50.06
C PRO A 193 58.98 17.99 48.94
N GLY A 194 58.75 19.25 49.29
CA GLY A 194 58.39 20.30 48.33
C GLY A 194 56.91 20.35 47.93
N VAL A 195 56.08 19.40 48.39
CA VAL A 195 54.62 19.43 48.17
C VAL A 195 53.94 19.47 49.54
N ALA A 196 53.35 20.62 49.88
CA ALA A 196 52.68 20.78 51.17
C ALA A 196 51.55 19.75 51.32
N ASN A 197 51.42 19.20 52.53
CA ASN A 197 50.32 18.31 52.90
C ASN A 197 50.15 17.08 52.00
N THR A 198 51.24 16.56 51.42
CA THR A 198 51.23 15.35 50.59
C THR A 198 52.11 14.28 51.22
N TYR A 199 51.58 13.07 51.28
CA TYR A 199 52.17 11.92 51.95
C TYR A 199 52.23 10.74 50.99
N VAL A 200 53.27 9.92 51.12
CA VAL A 200 53.41 8.64 50.41
C VAL A 200 53.60 7.54 51.44
N GLY A 201 52.78 6.50 51.34
CA GLY A 201 52.83 5.30 52.15
C GLY A 201 53.19 4.08 51.31
N PHE A 202 54.02 3.18 51.84
CA PHE A 202 54.26 1.88 51.22
C PHE A 202 54.61 0.82 52.25
N GLY A 203 54.23 -0.44 52.01
CA GLY A 203 54.30 -1.48 53.03
C GLY A 203 53.86 -2.87 52.61
N GLU A 204 53.80 -3.77 53.59
CA GLU A 204 53.20 -5.10 53.44
C GLU A 204 51.79 -5.11 54.04
N ASP A 205 50.86 -5.76 53.34
CA ASP A 205 49.52 -6.04 53.82
C ASP A 205 49.35 -7.55 54.04
N GLY A 206 49.55 -7.96 55.28
CA GLY A 206 49.36 -9.32 55.77
C GLY A 206 47.99 -9.57 56.38
N SER A 207 47.01 -8.70 56.15
CA SER A 207 45.66 -8.81 56.73
C SER A 207 44.91 -10.10 56.34
N LYS A 208 45.25 -10.73 55.21
CA LYS A 208 44.58 -11.94 54.71
C LYS A 208 45.16 -13.25 55.29
N ALA A 209 46.46 -13.48 55.11
CA ALA A 209 47.12 -14.75 55.48
C ALA A 209 48.37 -14.58 56.36
N GLY A 210 48.58 -13.39 56.91
CA GLY A 210 49.70 -13.05 57.78
C GLY A 210 50.86 -12.36 57.06
N THR A 211 51.99 -12.21 57.74
CA THR A 211 53.17 -11.45 57.26
C THR A 211 54.33 -12.37 56.88
N ALA A 212 55.32 -11.87 56.14
CA ALA A 212 56.55 -12.64 55.91
C ALA A 212 57.47 -12.63 57.14
N LYS A 213 58.38 -13.61 57.24
CA LYS A 213 59.43 -13.56 58.29
C LYS A 213 60.39 -12.39 58.04
N HIS A 214 60.82 -12.25 56.78
CA HIS A 214 61.54 -11.10 56.30
C HIS A 214 60.87 -10.62 55.02
N TRP A 215 60.54 -9.34 55.00
CA TRP A 215 60.02 -8.64 53.83
C TRP A 215 60.90 -7.43 53.60
N LYS A 216 61.41 -7.28 52.39
CA LYS A 216 62.21 -6.12 52.01
C LYS A 216 61.65 -5.56 50.72
N ALA A 217 61.21 -4.31 50.77
CA ALA A 217 60.88 -3.51 49.60
C ALA A 217 61.97 -2.47 49.40
N ALA A 218 62.69 -2.53 48.30
CA ALA A 218 63.63 -1.51 47.88
C ALA A 218 63.01 -0.69 46.73
N LEU A 219 62.67 0.57 47.02
CA LEU A 219 62.28 1.56 46.03
C LEU A 219 63.53 2.33 45.57
N THR A 220 64.09 1.91 44.45
CA THR A 220 65.18 2.63 43.78
C THR A 220 64.60 3.74 42.93
N ILE A 221 65.08 4.97 43.09
CA ILE A 221 64.66 6.09 42.25
C ILE A 221 65.85 6.56 41.42
N ALA A 222 65.91 6.09 40.17
CA ALA A 222 67.01 6.41 39.26
C ALA A 222 66.69 7.68 38.45
N GLY A 223 66.94 8.85 39.04
CA GLY A 223 66.81 10.14 38.35
C GLY A 223 65.40 10.70 38.43
N PHE A 224 65.23 11.75 39.23
CA PHE A 224 64.12 12.68 39.10
C PHE A 224 64.56 13.83 38.20
N SER A 225 63.87 14.02 37.09
CA SER A 225 64.01 15.22 36.27
C SER A 225 62.63 15.76 35.94
N SER A 226 62.56 17.01 35.48
CA SER A 226 61.32 17.54 34.90
C SER A 226 60.86 16.72 33.67
N ALA A 227 61.71 15.87 33.10
CA ALA A 227 61.41 15.02 31.96
C ALA A 227 60.89 13.61 32.34
N GLY A 228 61.00 13.20 33.61
CA GLY A 228 60.54 11.88 34.06
C GLY A 228 61.18 11.34 35.34
N ALA A 229 60.73 10.16 35.75
CA ALA A 229 61.22 9.37 36.88
C ALA A 229 61.37 7.88 36.51
N ASP A 230 62.45 7.23 36.93
CA ASP A 230 62.62 5.77 36.84
C ASP A 230 62.56 5.18 38.25
N LEU A 231 61.44 4.52 38.56
CA LEU A 231 61.11 3.95 39.85
C LEU A 231 61.19 2.44 39.76
N LYS A 232 62.11 1.82 40.49
CA LYS A 232 62.20 0.36 40.58
C LYS A 232 61.86 -0.08 42.00
N LEU A 233 60.77 -0.82 42.16
CA LEU A 233 60.43 -1.53 43.38
C LEU A 233 60.89 -2.99 43.26
N ALA A 234 61.81 -3.39 44.10
CA ALA A 234 62.22 -4.78 44.25
C ALA A 234 61.78 -5.30 45.62
N ILE A 235 61.07 -6.42 45.63
CA ILE A 235 60.54 -7.07 46.81
C ILE A 235 61.21 -8.41 46.96
N ASP A 236 61.92 -8.59 48.08
CA ASP A 236 62.51 -9.84 48.50
C ASP A 236 61.71 -10.37 49.69
N THR A 237 61.19 -11.60 49.58
CA THR A 237 60.46 -12.24 50.68
C THR A 237 61.13 -13.54 51.11
N LEU A 238 61.17 -13.79 52.41
CA LEU A 238 61.65 -15.06 52.98
C LEU A 238 60.61 -15.63 53.94
N ASN A 239 60.27 -16.91 53.76
CA ASN A 239 59.21 -17.61 54.48
C ASN A 239 57.88 -16.84 54.43
N ALA A 240 57.46 -16.48 53.21
CA ALA A 240 56.21 -15.80 52.98
C ALA A 240 55.02 -16.72 53.33
N PRO A 241 53.88 -16.14 53.77
CA PRO A 241 52.62 -16.86 53.95
C PRO A 241 52.05 -17.35 52.60
N SER A 242 50.91 -18.04 52.64
CA SER A 242 50.22 -18.47 51.42
C SER A 242 49.78 -17.32 50.52
N SER A 243 49.53 -16.13 51.10
CA SER A 243 49.28 -14.89 50.38
C SER A 243 49.76 -13.66 51.15
N LEU A 244 50.31 -12.69 50.44
CA LEU A 244 50.81 -11.43 50.99
C LEU A 244 50.55 -10.33 49.96
N ALA A 245 50.05 -9.18 50.42
CA ALA A 245 49.86 -8.03 49.56
C ALA A 245 50.93 -6.97 49.80
N VAL A 246 51.18 -6.19 48.77
CA VAL A 246 52.02 -4.99 48.82
C VAL A 246 51.08 -3.81 48.73
N LEU A 247 51.22 -2.87 49.66
CA LEU A 247 50.41 -1.66 49.71
C LEU A 247 51.28 -0.48 49.30
N GLY A 248 50.72 0.39 48.46
CA GLY A 248 51.24 1.72 48.17
C GLY A 248 50.09 2.72 48.22
N GLU A 249 50.30 3.89 48.81
CA GLU A 249 49.34 4.98 48.76
C GLU A 249 50.02 6.34 48.64
N MET A 250 49.30 7.28 48.06
CA MET A 250 49.62 8.69 48.09
C MET A 250 48.37 9.45 48.45
N PHE A 251 48.45 10.34 49.43
CA PHE A 251 47.30 11.11 49.86
C PHE A 251 47.69 12.55 50.19
N SER A 252 46.72 13.45 50.06
CA SER A 252 46.90 14.87 50.31
C SER A 252 45.69 15.47 51.01
N GLY A 253 45.91 16.37 51.95
CA GLY A 253 44.85 17.08 52.65
C GLY A 253 45.37 17.79 53.89
N ALA A 254 44.62 18.79 54.38
CA ALA A 254 45.00 19.51 55.59
C ALA A 254 45.09 18.59 56.83
N ASP A 255 44.34 17.49 56.82
CA ASP A 255 44.38 16.42 57.81
C ASP A 255 44.83 15.11 57.12
N PRO A 256 45.99 14.55 57.46
CA PRO A 256 46.48 13.29 56.90
C PRO A 256 45.70 12.04 57.36
N ASP A 257 44.97 12.11 58.47
CA ASP A 257 44.08 11.04 58.91
C ASP A 257 42.71 11.12 58.17
N ALA A 258 42.41 12.26 57.54
CA ALA A 258 41.22 12.49 56.71
C ALA A 258 41.56 13.23 55.40
N PRO A 259 42.34 12.61 54.50
CA PRO A 259 42.84 13.28 53.30
C PRO A 259 41.73 13.67 52.32
N ASP A 260 41.89 14.84 51.68
CA ASP A 260 40.99 15.32 50.63
C ASP A 260 41.10 14.43 49.38
N ASN A 261 42.31 14.00 49.03
CA ASN A 261 42.58 13.11 47.91
C ASN A 261 43.40 11.90 48.37
N THR A 262 43.04 10.71 47.94
CA THR A 262 43.79 9.47 48.20
C THR A 262 43.91 8.66 46.92
N TYR A 263 45.11 8.19 46.62
CA TYR A 263 45.42 7.22 45.58
C TYR A 263 46.05 6.02 46.28
N ARG A 264 45.30 4.94 46.46
CA ARG A 264 45.76 3.74 47.15
C ARG A 264 45.75 2.57 46.19
N GLY A 265 46.78 1.74 46.25
CA GLY A 265 46.90 0.50 45.49
C GLY A 265 47.37 -0.64 46.38
N THR A 266 46.78 -1.81 46.20
CA THR A 266 47.19 -3.06 46.84
C THR A 266 47.35 -4.15 45.80
N GLY A 267 48.46 -4.88 45.83
CA GLY A 267 48.71 -6.05 44.98
C GLY A 267 49.00 -7.29 45.81
N GLY A 268 48.03 -8.17 45.91
CA GLY A 268 48.09 -9.45 46.62
C GLY A 268 48.62 -10.58 45.75
N PHE A 269 49.56 -11.37 46.26
CA PHE A 269 50.15 -12.49 45.52
C PHE A 269 49.77 -13.83 46.12
N THR A 270 49.46 -14.83 45.29
CA THR A 270 49.16 -16.22 45.72
C THR A 270 49.63 -17.25 44.68
N PRO A 271 50.66 -18.08 44.94
CA PRO A 271 51.56 -18.01 46.09
C PRO A 271 52.46 -16.77 46.03
N VAL A 272 52.96 -16.30 47.16
CA VAL A 272 53.84 -15.12 47.21
C VAL A 272 55.18 -15.42 46.50
N PRO A 273 55.57 -14.62 45.50
CA PRO A 273 56.86 -14.82 44.82
C PRO A 273 58.02 -14.51 45.78
N ALA A 274 59.07 -15.34 45.71
CA ALA A 274 60.29 -15.10 46.50
C ALA A 274 60.95 -13.75 46.15
N THR A 275 60.88 -13.38 44.87
CA THR A 275 61.31 -12.09 44.35
C THR A 275 60.25 -11.54 43.41
N PHE A 276 59.84 -10.29 43.63
CA PHE A 276 58.99 -9.54 42.71
C PHE A 276 59.69 -8.23 42.40
N THR A 277 59.94 -7.95 41.14
CA THR A 277 60.50 -6.66 40.72
C THR A 277 59.52 -6.00 39.78
N THR A 278 59.16 -4.76 40.06
CA THR A 278 58.49 -3.87 39.12
C THR A 278 59.38 -2.65 38.89
N ARG A 279 59.62 -2.30 37.63
CA ARG A 279 60.31 -1.07 37.24
C ARG A 279 59.38 -0.25 36.39
N ILE A 280 59.22 1.00 36.77
CA ILE A 280 58.37 1.99 36.13
C ILE A 280 59.26 3.12 35.63
N VAL A 281 59.39 3.26 34.32
CA VAL A 281 60.07 4.39 33.71
C VAL A 281 58.99 5.35 33.23
N ALA A 282 58.68 6.38 34.01
CA ALA A 282 57.69 7.39 33.68
C ALA A 282 58.37 8.64 33.09
N ALA A 283 58.43 8.73 31.76
CA ALA A 283 58.78 9.95 31.04
C ALA A 283 57.53 10.73 30.63
N SER A 284 57.70 12.00 30.24
CA SER A 284 56.58 12.88 29.83
C SER A 284 55.73 12.32 28.68
N SER A 285 56.32 11.49 27.81
CA SER A 285 55.65 10.92 26.64
C SER A 285 55.73 9.39 26.55
N ARG A 286 56.36 8.72 27.52
CA ARG A 286 56.56 7.27 27.49
C ARG A 286 56.63 6.70 28.89
N GLN A 287 55.83 5.69 29.17
CA GLN A 287 55.78 5.01 30.44
C GLN A 287 56.04 3.52 30.23
N GLU A 288 57.14 3.00 30.77
CA GLU A 288 57.48 1.57 30.69
C GLU A 288 57.27 0.89 32.02
N PHE A 289 56.71 -0.30 32.03
CA PHE A 289 56.44 -1.09 33.21
C PHE A 289 56.99 -2.50 32.97
N HIS A 290 58.09 -2.81 33.64
CA HIS A 290 58.72 -4.11 33.56
C HIS A 290 58.46 -4.87 34.85
N VAL A 291 57.77 -6.00 34.76
CA VAL A 291 57.47 -6.88 35.88
C VAL A 291 58.24 -8.19 35.70
N THR A 292 58.99 -8.59 36.73
CA THR A 292 59.63 -9.89 36.81
C THR A 292 59.21 -10.59 38.10
N SER A 293 58.68 -11.80 37.98
CA SER A 293 58.16 -12.59 39.09
C SER A 293 58.30 -14.09 38.82
N THR A 294 58.16 -14.94 39.83
CA THR A 294 57.75 -16.32 39.59
C THR A 294 56.25 -16.36 39.27
N GLN A 295 55.80 -17.36 38.52
CA GLN A 295 54.38 -17.52 38.18
C GLN A 295 53.52 -17.51 39.44
N THR A 296 52.55 -16.58 39.51
CA THR A 296 51.70 -16.35 40.69
C THR A 296 50.36 -15.78 40.26
N LYS A 297 49.35 -15.85 41.13
CA LYS A 297 48.11 -15.09 40.98
C LYS A 297 48.31 -13.70 41.59
N LEU A 298 47.93 -12.65 40.86
CA LEU A 298 47.92 -11.27 41.36
C LEU A 298 46.48 -10.81 41.58
N ASP A 299 46.14 -10.35 42.78
CA ASP A 299 44.88 -9.70 43.13
C ASP A 299 45.16 -8.21 43.44
N ALA A 300 44.78 -7.36 42.50
CA ALA A 300 45.00 -5.93 42.48
C ALA A 300 43.74 -5.16 42.92
N ASN A 301 43.89 -4.16 43.77
CA ASN A 301 42.82 -3.19 44.09
C ASN A 301 43.40 -1.77 44.14
N ILE A 302 42.80 -0.83 43.42
CA ILE A 302 43.16 0.59 43.39
C ILE A 302 41.95 1.45 43.71
N ASP A 303 42.15 2.36 44.66
CA ASP A 303 41.19 3.37 45.08
C ASP A 303 41.71 4.77 44.74
N ILE A 304 40.89 5.56 44.05
CA ILE A 304 41.10 6.98 43.78
C ILE A 304 39.96 7.75 44.42
N LEU A 305 40.22 8.31 45.59
CA LEU A 305 39.26 9.08 46.37
C LEU A 305 39.56 10.56 46.18
N THR A 306 38.55 11.32 45.80
CA THR A 306 38.57 12.79 45.69
C THR A 306 37.28 13.34 46.30
N PRO A 307 37.18 14.62 46.68
CA PRO A 307 35.99 15.13 47.34
C PRO A 307 34.73 14.96 46.47
N GLY A 308 33.78 14.17 46.96
CA GLY A 308 32.53 13.87 46.24
C GLY A 308 32.65 12.85 45.10
N ARG A 309 33.83 12.24 44.88
CA ARG A 309 34.02 11.22 43.84
C ARG A 309 35.01 10.14 44.26
N ALA A 310 34.61 8.88 44.14
CA ALA A 310 35.44 7.71 44.41
C ALA A 310 35.51 6.82 43.18
N GLN A 311 36.71 6.43 42.76
CA GLN A 311 36.92 5.46 41.70
C GLN A 311 37.62 4.23 42.28
N ASN A 312 37.10 3.05 42.01
CA ASN A 312 37.67 1.79 42.46
C ASN A 312 37.96 0.89 41.25
N VAL A 313 39.12 0.25 41.24
CA VAL A 313 39.52 -0.72 40.22
C VAL A 313 39.98 -1.99 40.93
N ASN A 314 39.28 -3.10 40.73
CA ASN A 314 39.77 -4.41 41.14
C ASN A 314 40.21 -5.18 39.90
N ALA A 315 41.31 -5.90 40.00
CA ALA A 315 41.70 -6.83 38.97
C ALA A 315 42.32 -8.09 39.57
N THR A 316 42.12 -9.22 38.92
CA THR A 316 42.78 -10.47 39.25
C THR A 316 43.40 -11.02 37.98
N VAL A 317 44.70 -11.29 38.03
CA VAL A 317 45.45 -11.95 36.96
C VAL A 317 45.78 -13.36 37.43
N ASP A 318 45.19 -14.35 36.78
CA ASP A 318 45.50 -15.75 37.03
C ASP A 318 46.73 -16.17 36.23
N GLN A 319 47.73 -16.71 36.92
CA GLN A 319 49.01 -17.11 36.36
C GLN A 319 49.78 -15.97 35.67
N LEU A 320 50.13 -14.93 36.42
CA LEU A 320 51.03 -13.86 35.98
C LEU A 320 52.32 -14.45 35.36
N PRO A 321 52.64 -14.16 34.09
CA PRO A 321 53.89 -14.55 33.45
C PRO A 321 55.12 -14.11 34.23
N SER A 322 56.25 -14.80 34.02
CA SER A 322 57.47 -14.47 34.77
C SER A 322 58.13 -13.17 34.29
N SER A 323 57.79 -12.70 33.09
CA SER A 323 58.17 -11.40 32.56
C SER A 323 56.99 -10.77 31.85
N ILE A 324 56.64 -9.55 32.23
CA ILE A 324 55.69 -8.69 31.51
C ILE A 324 56.35 -7.34 31.29
N ASP A 325 56.26 -6.84 30.08
CA ASP A 325 56.64 -5.49 29.69
C ASP A 325 55.38 -4.79 29.17
N VAL A 326 54.98 -3.70 29.82
CA VAL A 326 53.93 -2.81 29.32
C VAL A 326 54.57 -1.48 28.96
N VAL A 327 54.44 -1.05 27.72
CA VAL A 327 54.97 0.22 27.24
C VAL A 327 53.81 1.09 26.77
N HIS A 328 53.54 2.16 27.51
CA HIS A 328 52.66 3.23 27.07
C HIS A 328 53.50 4.33 26.41
N ASP A 329 53.11 4.80 25.24
CA ASP A 329 53.80 5.84 24.49
C ASP A 329 52.76 6.80 23.93
N THR A 330 52.91 8.09 24.21
CA THR A 330 52.04 9.17 23.71
C THR A 330 52.76 10.06 22.70
N SER A 331 53.97 9.67 22.28
CA SER A 331 54.72 10.38 21.24
C SER A 331 54.08 10.17 19.85
N GLY A 332 54.07 11.22 19.03
CA GLY A 332 53.54 11.12 17.66
C GLY A 332 52.03 11.30 17.50
N GLY A 333 51.30 11.71 18.55
CA GLY A 333 49.87 12.05 18.47
C GLY A 333 48.90 10.86 18.57
N ALA A 334 49.43 9.66 18.82
CA ALA A 334 48.66 8.49 19.20
C ALA A 334 49.11 8.01 20.58
N ASP A 335 48.16 7.65 21.44
CA ASP A 335 48.42 7.01 22.72
C ASP A 335 48.46 5.49 22.47
N THR A 336 49.66 4.91 22.42
CA THR A 336 49.88 3.47 22.21
C THR A 336 50.21 2.80 23.53
N THR A 337 49.66 1.63 23.81
CA THR A 337 50.05 0.75 24.91
C THR A 337 50.32 -0.64 24.35
N THR A 338 51.56 -1.09 24.41
CA THR A 338 51.90 -2.48 24.10
C THR A 338 52.07 -3.28 25.38
N TYR A 339 51.65 -4.54 25.33
CA TYR A 339 51.88 -5.55 26.35
C TYR A 339 52.66 -6.67 25.67
N ASP A 340 53.78 -7.03 26.27
CA ASP A 340 54.64 -8.13 25.85
C ASP A 340 54.91 -9.02 27.07
N ALA A 341 54.73 -10.33 26.92
CA ALA A 341 55.01 -11.28 27.98
C ALA A 341 55.67 -12.54 27.46
N ASN A 342 56.42 -13.21 28.32
CA ASN A 342 57.08 -14.45 27.94
C ASN A 342 56.13 -15.67 27.91
N ALA A 343 54.90 -15.53 28.41
CA ALA A 343 53.84 -16.53 28.37
C ALA A 343 52.47 -15.85 28.25
N ALA A 344 51.48 -16.59 27.76
CA ALA A 344 50.09 -16.14 27.76
C ALA A 344 49.55 -16.06 29.20
N ILE A 345 48.64 -15.11 29.46
CA ILE A 345 47.89 -15.06 30.72
C ILE A 345 46.63 -15.92 30.56
N ALA A 346 46.41 -16.82 31.52
CA ALA A 346 45.26 -17.73 31.48
C ALA A 346 43.93 -16.98 31.60
N LYS A 347 43.84 -16.05 32.55
CA LYS A 347 42.63 -15.28 32.85
C LYS A 347 42.94 -13.92 33.48
N ILE A 348 42.23 -12.88 33.05
CA ILE A 348 42.16 -11.57 33.72
C ILE A 348 40.70 -11.28 34.03
N THR A 349 40.36 -11.04 35.29
CA THR A 349 39.07 -10.46 35.67
C THR A 349 39.29 -9.05 36.21
N GLY A 350 38.41 -8.11 35.91
CA GLY A 350 38.46 -6.79 36.51
C GLY A 350 37.11 -6.16 36.70
N THR A 351 37.01 -5.26 37.68
CA THR A 351 35.86 -4.38 37.89
C THR A 351 36.33 -2.94 38.04
N TYR A 352 35.49 -2.02 37.59
CA TYR A 352 35.67 -0.58 37.71
C TYR A 352 34.38 0.02 38.25
N HIS A 353 34.49 0.90 39.24
CA HIS A 353 33.38 1.70 39.75
C HIS A 353 33.79 3.16 39.82
N ASP A 354 32.95 4.06 39.32
CA ASP A 354 33.07 5.51 39.48
C ASP A 354 31.81 6.01 40.20
N THR A 355 31.98 6.42 41.45
CA THR A 355 30.91 6.87 42.33
C THR A 355 31.01 8.39 42.48
N VAL A 356 29.95 9.12 42.16
CA VAL A 356 29.85 10.58 42.32
C VAL A 356 28.70 10.90 43.28
N GLY A 357 28.99 11.63 44.36
CA GLY A 357 28.00 11.94 45.41
C GLY A 357 27.44 10.70 46.11
N GLY A 358 28.20 9.61 46.17
CA GLY A 358 27.77 8.33 46.75
C GLY A 358 26.97 7.42 45.80
N ASN A 359 26.65 7.87 44.59
CA ASN A 359 25.95 7.06 43.58
C ASN A 359 26.89 6.62 42.46
N ILE A 360 26.71 5.40 41.95
CA ILE A 360 27.49 4.90 40.81
C ILE A 360 27.13 5.72 39.58
N SER A 361 28.08 6.48 39.06
CA SER A 361 27.96 7.17 37.78
C SER A 361 28.23 6.19 36.63
N THR A 362 29.29 5.40 36.73
CA THR A 362 29.63 4.35 35.75
C THR A 362 30.25 3.16 36.44
N ALA A 363 29.97 1.95 35.95
CA ALA A 363 30.65 0.74 36.35
C ALA A 363 31.05 -0.08 35.11
N ALA A 364 32.10 -0.88 35.22
CA ALA A 364 32.49 -1.83 34.18
C ALA A 364 32.98 -3.13 34.81
N ALA A 365 32.79 -4.24 34.12
CA ALA A 365 33.41 -5.52 34.45
C ALA A 365 34.05 -6.12 33.19
N LEU A 366 35.18 -6.79 33.36
CA LEU A 366 35.91 -7.47 32.32
C LEU A 366 36.24 -8.87 32.79
N ASP A 367 36.11 -9.83 31.89
CA ASP A 367 36.69 -11.15 32.03
C ASP A 367 37.29 -11.56 30.68
N ALA A 368 38.58 -11.86 30.67
CA ALA A 368 39.33 -12.15 29.47
C ALA A 368 40.20 -13.40 29.69
N TRP A 369 40.15 -14.34 28.74
CA TRP A 369 40.82 -15.63 28.83
C TRP A 369 41.76 -15.84 27.66
N GLY A 370 42.87 -16.52 27.92
CA GLY A 370 43.86 -16.82 26.89
C GLY A 370 44.44 -15.55 26.28
N ILE A 371 44.85 -14.59 27.12
CA ILE A 371 45.50 -13.37 26.67
C ILE A 371 46.86 -13.75 26.04
N PRO A 372 47.11 -13.40 24.77
CA PRO A 372 48.32 -13.80 24.06
C PRO A 372 49.56 -13.12 24.63
N GLN A 373 50.74 -13.56 24.20
CA GLN A 373 52.03 -12.98 24.60
C GLN A 373 52.23 -11.53 24.16
N HIS A 374 51.49 -11.07 23.14
CA HIS A 374 51.57 -9.71 22.62
C HIS A 374 50.16 -9.14 22.48
N LEU A 375 49.96 -7.94 23.00
CA LEU A 375 48.76 -7.12 22.77
C LEU A 375 49.18 -5.69 22.50
N SER A 376 48.49 -5.01 21.60
CA SER A 376 48.64 -3.57 21.40
C SER A 376 47.29 -2.88 21.50
N PHE A 377 47.28 -1.72 22.14
CA PHE A 377 46.17 -0.80 22.22
C PHE A 377 46.65 0.52 21.62
N VAL A 378 46.00 1.02 20.58
CA VAL A 378 46.39 2.27 19.91
C VAL A 378 45.20 3.21 19.89
N GLN A 379 45.31 4.37 20.54
CA GLN A 379 44.35 5.46 20.44
C GLN A 379 44.95 6.60 19.60
N ALA A 380 44.62 6.67 18.32
CA ALA A 380 45.06 7.72 17.41
C ALA A 380 43.89 8.64 17.08
N GLY A 381 43.83 9.81 17.72
CA GLY A 381 42.68 10.72 17.58
C GLY A 381 41.37 10.06 18.02
N ASN A 382 40.42 9.92 17.10
CA ASN A 382 39.12 9.26 17.34
C ASN A 382 39.16 7.73 17.18
N GLN A 383 40.25 7.18 16.63
CA GLN A 383 40.41 5.75 16.38
C GLN A 383 41.00 5.05 17.60
N THR A 384 40.35 3.98 18.04
CA THR A 384 40.83 3.05 19.08
C THR A 384 41.01 1.67 18.44
N THR A 385 42.22 1.12 18.49
CA THR A 385 42.51 -0.23 17.98
C THR A 385 43.03 -1.11 19.11
N VAL A 386 42.55 -2.35 19.18
CA VAL A 386 43.13 -3.42 20.01
C VAL A 386 43.53 -4.55 19.08
N ASP A 387 44.77 -5.01 19.17
CA ASP A 387 45.32 -6.05 18.29
C ASP A 387 46.11 -7.09 19.11
N ALA A 388 45.75 -8.36 18.94
CA ALA A 388 46.42 -9.54 19.49
C ALA A 388 47.66 -9.98 18.69
N GLY A 389 48.04 -9.23 17.65
CA GLY A 389 49.19 -9.51 16.79
C GLY A 389 49.02 -10.83 16.04
N THR A 390 49.97 -11.75 16.23
CA THR A 390 49.90 -13.11 15.65
C THR A 390 49.06 -14.08 16.49
N GLY A 391 48.65 -13.69 17.70
CA GLY A 391 47.84 -14.50 18.60
C GLY A 391 46.33 -14.26 18.44
N LYS A 392 45.57 -14.73 19.43
CA LYS A 392 44.15 -14.44 19.64
C LYS A 392 43.89 -14.35 21.14
N ILE A 393 42.80 -13.69 21.51
CA ILE A 393 42.21 -13.79 22.83
C ILE A 393 41.08 -14.82 22.74
N ASP A 394 41.18 -15.90 23.51
CA ASP A 394 40.24 -17.03 23.43
C ASP A 394 38.81 -16.60 23.74
N ARG A 395 38.64 -15.76 24.76
CA ARG A 395 37.35 -15.17 25.14
C ARG A 395 37.54 -13.80 25.77
N ILE A 396 36.68 -12.86 25.42
CA ILE A 396 36.54 -11.57 26.11
C ILE A 396 35.07 -11.38 26.42
N GLN A 397 34.77 -11.08 27.67
CA GLN A 397 33.47 -10.66 28.13
C GLN A 397 33.62 -9.31 28.83
N ALA A 398 33.02 -8.27 28.26
CA ALA A 398 33.01 -6.93 28.81
C ALA A 398 31.58 -6.53 29.14
N ARG A 399 31.40 -5.88 30.27
CA ARG A 399 30.14 -5.27 30.69
C ARG A 399 30.37 -3.85 31.13
N PHE A 400 29.40 -2.99 30.82
CA PHE A 400 29.41 -1.59 31.15
C PHE A 400 28.04 -1.22 31.71
N ALA A 401 28.00 -0.36 32.72
CA ALA A 401 26.79 0.21 33.27
C ALA A 401 26.95 1.70 33.49
N SER A 402 25.87 2.45 33.28
CA SER A 402 25.72 3.86 33.64
C SER A 402 24.63 3.98 34.68
N GLY A 403 24.86 4.75 35.75
CA GLY A 403 23.85 5.00 36.79
C GLY A 403 23.51 3.79 37.70
N SER A 404 24.18 2.65 37.53
CA SER A 404 23.95 1.42 38.30
C SER A 404 25.21 0.56 38.39
N GLU A 405 25.16 -0.50 39.19
CA GLU A 405 26.13 -1.60 39.12
C GLU A 405 26.07 -2.31 37.76
N VAL A 406 27.16 -2.97 37.38
CA VAL A 406 27.19 -3.92 36.27
C VAL A 406 26.58 -5.24 36.69
N ASP A 407 25.73 -5.80 35.83
CA ASP A 407 25.18 -7.13 36.05
C ASP A 407 26.30 -8.19 36.11
N PRO A 408 26.15 -9.27 36.91
CA PRO A 408 27.15 -10.33 37.00
C PRO A 408 27.44 -10.95 35.65
N LEU A 409 28.73 -11.08 35.32
CA LEU A 409 29.25 -11.74 34.10
C LEU A 409 28.49 -13.04 33.77
N ASP A 410 28.19 -13.24 32.49
CA ASP A 410 27.42 -14.40 32.03
C ASP A 410 28.33 -15.63 32.07
N PRO A 411 27.94 -16.72 32.75
CA PRO A 411 28.76 -17.92 32.77
C PRO A 411 28.88 -18.61 31.39
N SER A 412 28.00 -18.28 30.44
CA SER A 412 28.05 -18.82 29.08
C SER A 412 29.39 -18.56 28.40
N THR A 413 29.86 -19.50 27.58
CA THR A 413 31.03 -19.33 26.69
C THR A 413 30.65 -18.90 25.27
N ALA A 414 29.36 -18.92 24.94
CA ALA A 414 28.87 -18.49 23.64
C ALA A 414 29.03 -16.98 23.47
N PRO A 415 29.38 -16.48 22.28
CA PRO A 415 29.41 -15.06 22.03
C PRO A 415 28.00 -14.46 22.17
N PHE A 416 27.89 -13.19 22.53
CA PHE A 416 26.62 -12.48 22.57
C PHE A 416 26.82 -10.96 22.62
N ALA A 417 25.78 -10.21 22.30
CA ALA A 417 25.62 -8.81 22.68
C ALA A 417 24.33 -8.61 23.50
N LYS A 418 24.39 -7.86 24.59
CA LYS A 418 23.24 -7.54 25.43
C LYS A 418 23.21 -6.05 25.72
N PHE A 419 22.04 -5.45 25.66
CA PHE A 419 21.79 -4.08 26.11
C PHE A 419 20.51 -4.08 26.95
N HIS A 420 20.54 -3.45 28.11
CA HIS A 420 19.38 -3.29 28.97
C HIS A 420 19.31 -1.85 29.46
N ARG A 421 18.28 -1.09 29.10
CA ARG A 421 18.04 0.27 29.59
C ARG A 421 16.86 0.28 30.53
N THR A 422 17.09 0.66 31.79
CA THR A 422 16.07 0.71 32.85
C THR A 422 15.47 2.11 33.00
N THR A 423 16.27 3.15 32.76
CA THR A 423 15.84 4.56 32.75
C THR A 423 16.52 5.33 31.63
N THR A 424 16.20 6.60 31.42
CA THR A 424 16.87 7.43 30.39
C THR A 424 18.37 7.64 30.64
N SER A 425 18.82 7.52 31.89
CA SER A 425 20.23 7.66 32.30
C SER A 425 20.90 6.32 32.65
N ASN A 426 20.11 5.28 32.92
CA ASN A 426 20.60 4.01 33.43
C ASN A 426 20.49 2.91 32.38
N PHE A 427 21.64 2.35 32.03
CA PHE A 427 21.70 1.21 31.12
C PHE A 427 22.88 0.31 31.47
N THR A 428 22.74 -0.97 31.15
CA THR A 428 23.82 -1.95 31.10
C THR A 428 24.02 -2.42 29.66
N ALA A 429 25.27 -2.66 29.27
CA ALA A 429 25.64 -3.21 27.98
C ALA A 429 26.68 -4.31 28.22
N GLY A 430 26.54 -5.43 27.54
CA GLY A 430 27.42 -6.58 27.64
C GLY A 430 27.81 -7.09 26.26
N LEU A 431 29.07 -7.43 26.09
CA LEU A 431 29.60 -8.06 24.89
C LEU A 431 30.43 -9.27 25.30
N GLN A 432 30.19 -10.40 24.67
CA GLN A 432 31.08 -11.54 24.73
C GLN A 432 31.49 -11.95 23.32
N VAL A 433 32.78 -12.05 23.10
CA VAL A 433 33.39 -12.52 21.86
C VAL A 433 34.38 -13.63 22.18
N SER A 434 34.52 -14.58 21.27
CA SER A 434 35.49 -15.67 21.37
C SER A 434 36.39 -15.64 20.14
N ASP A 435 37.59 -16.21 20.25
CA ASP A 435 38.59 -16.20 19.17
C ASP A 435 38.86 -14.79 18.61
N PHE A 436 38.93 -13.80 19.48
CA PHE A 436 39.11 -12.40 19.12
C PHE A 436 40.55 -12.13 18.66
N LYS A 437 40.73 -11.48 17.51
CA LYS A 437 42.06 -11.08 17.01
C LYS A 437 42.29 -9.58 17.12
N SER A 438 41.37 -8.78 16.59
CA SER A 438 41.49 -7.33 16.68
C SER A 438 40.15 -6.61 16.58
N VAL A 439 40.06 -5.43 17.16
CA VAL A 439 38.97 -4.47 16.93
C VAL A 439 39.58 -3.10 16.63
N SER A 440 39.00 -2.38 15.69
CA SER A 440 39.31 -0.97 15.46
C SER A 440 38.00 -0.19 15.42
N ILE A 441 37.89 0.87 16.22
CA ILE A 441 36.71 1.73 16.29
C ILE A 441 37.17 3.16 16.05
N ASP A 442 36.83 3.75 14.92
CA ASP A 442 36.87 5.18 14.69
C ASP A 442 35.55 5.82 15.11
N GLN A 443 35.64 6.77 16.04
CA GLN A 443 34.50 7.50 16.58
C GLN A 443 34.27 8.85 15.89
N GLY A 444 35.10 9.20 14.91
CA GLY A 444 34.82 10.33 14.02
C GLY A 444 33.63 10.03 13.12
N PRO A 445 32.95 11.03 12.55
CA PRO A 445 32.02 10.81 11.45
C PRO A 445 32.81 10.56 10.14
N PRO A 446 32.52 9.48 9.40
CA PRO A 446 31.57 8.42 9.73
C PRO A 446 32.11 7.45 10.79
N LEU A 447 31.24 6.98 11.70
CA LEU A 447 31.63 6.01 12.74
C LEU A 447 32.05 4.72 12.05
N LYS A 448 33.26 4.24 12.30
CA LYS A 448 33.78 3.05 11.63
C LYS A 448 34.19 2.01 12.65
N GLY A 449 33.73 0.78 12.51
CA GLY A 449 34.08 -0.34 13.37
C GLY A 449 34.56 -1.51 12.52
N ARG A 450 35.77 -2.01 12.76
CA ARG A 450 36.27 -3.25 12.17
C ARG A 450 36.52 -4.27 13.26
N LEU A 451 36.02 -5.47 13.09
CA LEU A 451 36.14 -6.58 14.02
C LEU A 451 36.72 -7.80 13.30
N VAL A 452 37.81 -8.33 13.83
CA VAL A 452 38.53 -9.47 13.25
C VAL A 452 38.58 -10.60 14.27
N PHE A 453 38.13 -11.77 13.85
CA PHE A 453 38.19 -13.02 14.58
C PHE A 453 39.25 -13.95 13.97
N ALA A 454 39.86 -14.78 14.80
CA ALA A 454 40.68 -15.90 14.34
C ALA A 454 39.81 -17.02 13.73
N THR A 455 38.61 -17.24 14.30
CA THR A 455 37.58 -18.14 13.78
C THR A 455 36.25 -17.39 13.75
N ALA A 456 35.58 -17.37 12.60
CA ALA A 456 34.25 -16.80 12.44
C ALA A 456 33.26 -17.44 13.44
N PRO A 457 32.46 -16.65 14.19
CA PRO A 457 31.45 -17.22 15.07
C PRO A 457 30.28 -17.78 14.23
N THR A 458 29.89 -19.02 14.53
CA THR A 458 28.78 -19.70 13.83
C THR A 458 27.42 -19.08 14.18
N LEU A 459 27.28 -18.56 15.40
CA LEU A 459 26.07 -17.91 15.89
C LEU A 459 26.45 -16.78 16.84
N PHE A 460 25.88 -15.59 16.63
CA PHE A 460 26.08 -14.41 17.45
C PHE A 460 24.71 -13.85 17.89
N PRO A 461 24.16 -14.31 19.03
CA PRO A 461 22.90 -13.79 19.56
C PRO A 461 23.06 -12.37 20.09
N PHE A 462 22.01 -11.56 19.94
CA PHE A 462 21.92 -10.25 20.55
C PHE A 462 20.56 -10.01 21.20
N THR A 463 20.54 -9.22 22.27
CA THR A 463 19.31 -8.77 22.92
C THR A 463 19.38 -7.30 23.29
N LEU A 464 18.29 -6.57 23.05
CA LEU A 464 18.05 -5.23 23.55
C LEU A 464 16.76 -5.29 24.40
N ASP A 465 16.86 -4.93 25.67
CA ASP A 465 15.71 -4.71 26.54
C ASP A 465 15.70 -3.24 26.93
N ASP A 466 14.61 -2.53 26.66
CA ASP A 466 14.49 -1.11 26.94
C ASP A 466 13.21 -0.87 27.73
N ASP A 467 13.31 -0.93 29.05
CA ASP A 467 12.17 -0.75 29.96
C ASP A 467 11.54 0.65 29.79
N VAL A 468 12.30 1.65 29.34
CA VAL A 468 11.81 3.02 29.11
C VAL A 468 10.73 3.06 28.03
N THR A 469 10.94 2.33 26.94
CA THR A 469 9.97 2.21 25.85
C THR A 469 9.18 0.89 25.89
N SER A 470 9.51 0.02 26.86
CA SER A 470 9.09 -1.38 26.93
C SER A 470 9.38 -2.17 25.64
N THR A 471 10.42 -1.78 24.90
CA THR A 471 10.84 -2.45 23.66
C THR A 471 11.77 -3.60 24.00
N LYS A 472 11.48 -4.79 23.46
CA LYS A 472 12.33 -5.96 23.56
C LYS A 472 12.71 -6.42 22.16
N VAL A 473 14.00 -6.45 21.87
CA VAL A 473 14.55 -7.01 20.63
C VAL A 473 15.43 -8.20 20.99
N LYS A 474 15.22 -9.31 20.31
CA LYS A 474 16.09 -10.50 20.37
C LYS A 474 16.42 -10.89 18.95
N GLY A 475 17.64 -11.32 18.72
CA GLY A 475 18.04 -11.76 17.40
C GLY A 475 19.34 -12.54 17.41
N HIS A 476 19.77 -12.95 16.23
CA HIS A 476 21.06 -13.58 16.04
C HIS A 476 21.60 -13.31 14.64
N LEU A 477 22.91 -13.40 14.52
CA LEU A 477 23.64 -13.45 13.25
C LEU A 477 24.24 -14.85 13.11
N SER A 478 23.99 -15.54 12.01
CA SER A 478 24.55 -16.86 11.73
C SER A 478 25.68 -16.75 10.72
N ASN A 479 26.80 -17.41 11.00
CA ASN A 479 28.03 -17.40 10.18
C ASN A 479 28.53 -15.96 9.90
N LEU A 480 28.82 -15.21 10.97
CA LEU A 480 29.38 -13.86 10.83
C LEU A 480 30.78 -13.94 10.20
N PRO A 481 31.15 -13.05 9.25
CA PRO A 481 32.48 -13.04 8.66
C PRO A 481 33.60 -12.89 9.70
N ALA A 482 34.71 -13.58 9.47
CA ALA A 482 35.89 -13.49 10.33
C ALA A 482 36.53 -12.09 10.31
N ASP A 483 36.26 -11.28 9.29
CA ASP A 483 36.69 -9.89 9.18
C ASP A 483 35.47 -9.08 8.74
N THR A 484 34.94 -8.28 9.66
CA THR A 484 33.72 -7.50 9.44
C THR A 484 34.02 -6.02 9.70
N GLU A 485 33.70 -5.17 8.74
CA GLU A 485 33.74 -3.73 8.85
C GLU A 485 32.33 -3.14 8.72
N VAL A 486 31.95 -2.29 9.66
CA VAL A 486 30.70 -1.55 9.65
C VAL A 486 31.03 -0.07 9.71
N THR A 487 30.53 0.71 8.75
CA THR A 487 30.61 2.17 8.77
C THR A 487 29.22 2.73 8.91
N VAL A 488 29.02 3.68 9.83
CA VAL A 488 27.74 4.35 10.09
C VAL A 488 27.97 5.85 10.07
N ASP A 489 27.41 6.51 9.09
CA ASP A 489 27.34 7.96 8.96
C ASP A 489 25.88 8.40 9.19
N PRO A 490 25.46 8.59 10.44
CA PRO A 490 24.08 8.97 10.72
C PRO A 490 23.73 10.37 10.20
N ASP A 491 24.74 11.25 10.03
CA ASP A 491 24.54 12.63 9.59
C ASP A 491 24.29 12.70 8.08
N ASN A 492 25.01 11.89 7.30
CA ASN A 492 24.76 11.73 5.86
C ASN A 492 23.78 10.60 5.54
N GLY A 493 23.33 9.86 6.55
CA GLY A 493 22.36 8.80 6.39
C GLY A 493 22.90 7.60 5.61
N HIS A 494 24.10 7.13 5.94
CA HIS A 494 24.77 6.06 5.21
C HIS A 494 25.25 4.99 6.17
N LEU A 495 24.97 3.72 5.87
CA LEU A 495 25.49 2.57 6.60
C LEU A 495 26.08 1.59 5.60
N THR A 496 27.32 1.16 5.80
CA THR A 496 27.94 0.10 5.01
C THR A 496 28.33 -1.06 5.89
N PHE A 497 28.10 -2.26 5.39
CA PHE A 497 28.64 -3.51 5.91
C PHE A 497 29.58 -4.11 4.87
N ASP A 498 30.78 -4.50 5.28
CA ASP A 498 31.76 -5.22 4.48
C ASP A 498 32.32 -6.42 5.27
N GLY A 499 31.98 -7.63 4.83
CA GLY A 499 32.49 -8.91 5.34
C GLY A 499 33.72 -9.43 4.58
N HIS A 500 34.38 -8.58 3.80
CA HIS A 500 35.62 -8.85 3.06
C HIS A 500 35.59 -10.13 2.23
N GLY A 501 34.51 -10.31 1.46
CA GLY A 501 34.28 -11.45 0.57
C GLY A 501 33.48 -12.61 1.18
N THR A 502 33.10 -12.54 2.46
CA THR A 502 32.18 -13.49 3.11
C THR A 502 30.88 -12.79 3.52
N GLY A 503 29.73 -13.38 3.20
CA GLY A 503 28.41 -12.88 3.60
C GLY A 503 27.98 -13.33 5.00
N ILE A 504 26.79 -12.91 5.44
CA ILE A 504 26.11 -13.43 6.63
C ILE A 504 25.04 -14.41 6.16
N HIS A 505 25.02 -15.62 6.71
CA HIS A 505 24.05 -16.63 6.29
C HIS A 505 22.62 -16.30 6.76
N GLU A 506 22.47 -15.80 7.98
CA GLU A 506 21.15 -15.41 8.48
C GLU A 506 21.25 -14.24 9.47
N ILE A 507 20.34 -13.29 9.33
CA ILE A 507 20.02 -12.28 10.34
C ILE A 507 18.58 -12.51 10.75
N ALA A 508 18.36 -12.88 12.01
CA ALA A 508 17.02 -12.98 12.58
C ALA A 508 16.83 -11.92 13.66
N VAL A 509 15.71 -11.21 13.62
CA VAL A 509 15.31 -10.19 14.60
C VAL A 509 13.86 -10.41 14.96
N ASN A 510 13.56 -10.42 16.26
CA ASN A 510 12.23 -10.40 16.84
C ASN A 510 12.17 -9.20 17.77
N ALA A 511 11.30 -8.24 17.47
CA ALA A 511 11.08 -7.06 18.28
C ALA A 511 9.62 -7.02 18.76
N THR A 512 9.41 -6.70 20.03
CA THR A 512 8.07 -6.52 20.61
C THR A 512 8.02 -5.23 21.42
N ARG A 513 6.91 -4.51 21.34
CA ARG A 513 6.65 -3.30 22.12
C ARG A 513 5.15 -3.17 22.42
N PRO A 514 4.73 -2.80 23.64
CA PRO A 514 3.31 -2.62 23.97
C PRO A 514 2.62 -1.54 23.14
N THR A 515 3.35 -0.49 22.76
CA THR A 515 2.88 0.54 21.82
C THR A 515 3.22 0.12 20.38
N PRO A 516 2.30 0.27 19.41
CA PRO A 516 2.55 -0.14 18.04
C PRO A 516 3.80 0.53 17.44
N PHE A 517 4.62 -0.21 16.71
CA PHE A 517 5.73 0.31 15.89
C PHE A 517 5.20 1.26 14.82
N PHE A 518 4.13 0.85 14.16
CA PHE A 518 3.27 1.60 13.26
C PHE A 518 1.89 0.94 13.31
N THR A 519 0.85 1.68 12.91
CA THR A 519 -0.55 1.19 12.88
C THR A 519 -0.93 0.43 14.17
N ARG A 520 -1.10 -0.90 14.10
CA ARG A 520 -1.39 -1.81 15.22
C ARG A 520 -0.29 -2.84 15.48
N ALA A 521 0.82 -2.81 14.74
CA ALA A 521 1.90 -3.79 14.88
C ALA A 521 2.67 -3.60 16.18
N THR A 522 2.49 -4.49 17.16
CA THR A 522 3.25 -4.54 18.43
C THR A 522 4.40 -5.54 18.39
N ARG A 523 4.52 -6.32 17.32
CA ARG A 523 5.58 -7.30 17.04
C ARG A 523 6.14 -7.09 15.64
N LEU A 524 7.45 -7.20 15.49
CA LEU A 524 8.18 -7.24 14.23
C LEU A 524 9.10 -8.45 14.22
N ASP A 525 8.96 -9.33 13.24
CA ASP A 525 9.94 -10.38 12.96
C ASP A 525 10.58 -10.14 11.61
N LEU A 526 11.90 -10.09 11.57
CA LEU A 526 12.69 -9.98 10.36
C LEU A 526 13.61 -11.19 10.26
N THR A 527 13.64 -11.85 9.12
CA THR A 527 14.65 -12.85 8.77
C THR A 527 15.24 -12.47 7.43
N VAL A 528 16.55 -12.31 7.36
CA VAL A 528 17.30 -12.10 6.11
C VAL A 528 18.24 -13.27 5.94
N GLN A 529 18.12 -14.01 4.84
CA GLN A 529 18.97 -15.15 4.52
C GLN A 529 19.93 -14.82 3.39
N ASP A 530 21.17 -15.29 3.53
CA ASP A 530 22.27 -15.12 2.59
C ASP A 530 22.51 -13.65 2.22
N LEU A 531 22.76 -12.83 3.25
CA LEU A 531 23.20 -11.45 3.07
C LEU A 531 24.62 -11.46 2.44
N PRO A 532 24.85 -10.78 1.32
CA PRO A 532 26.16 -10.81 0.65
C PRO A 532 27.24 -10.09 1.45
N SER A 533 28.49 -10.24 1.01
CA SER A 533 29.65 -9.72 1.72
C SER A 533 29.74 -8.20 1.76
N GLN A 534 29.00 -7.48 0.91
CA GLN A 534 28.96 -6.02 0.97
C GLN A 534 27.53 -5.54 0.81
N VAL A 535 27.11 -4.65 1.71
CA VAL A 535 25.78 -4.05 1.74
C VAL A 535 25.91 -2.56 2.06
N THR A 536 25.19 -1.74 1.32
CA THR A 536 25.04 -0.31 1.60
C THR A 536 23.57 0.00 1.89
N VAL A 537 23.33 0.76 2.94
CA VAL A 537 22.02 1.28 3.30
C VAL A 537 22.12 2.79 3.37
N ASP A 538 21.56 3.46 2.37
CA ASP A 538 21.35 4.89 2.42
C ASP A 538 19.98 5.14 3.04
N PHE A 539 19.85 6.07 3.97
CA PHE A 539 18.58 6.47 4.56
C PHE A 539 18.60 7.97 4.79
N LYS A 540 17.48 8.65 4.58
CA LYS A 540 17.39 10.04 5.05
C LYS A 540 17.18 10.03 6.57
N PRO A 541 17.85 10.89 7.35
CA PRO A 541 17.67 10.93 8.82
C PRO A 541 16.24 11.22 9.27
N ASP A 542 15.41 11.83 8.42
CA ASP A 542 13.98 12.07 8.66
C ASP A 542 13.09 10.84 8.38
N GLY A 543 13.66 9.73 7.91
CA GLY A 543 12.96 8.50 7.55
C GLY A 543 12.21 8.56 6.21
N SER A 544 12.33 9.66 5.45
CA SER A 544 11.58 9.84 4.20
C SER A 544 12.11 9.02 3.03
N ALA A 545 13.34 8.50 3.10
CA ALA A 545 13.87 7.60 2.09
C ALA A 545 14.80 6.54 2.69
N LEU A 546 14.81 5.37 2.07
CA LEU A 546 15.68 4.23 2.36
C LEU A 546 16.09 3.60 1.04
N LYS A 547 17.38 3.39 0.81
CA LYS A 547 17.92 2.63 -0.31
C LYS A 547 18.84 1.54 0.24
N PHE A 548 18.48 0.29 -0.02
CA PHE A 548 19.23 -0.89 0.34
C PHE A 548 19.89 -1.46 -0.92
N THR A 549 21.22 -1.41 -0.97
CA THR A 549 22.04 -1.80 -2.13
C THR A 549 23.03 -2.91 -1.72
N PRO A 550 22.66 -4.18 -1.88
CA PRO A 550 23.57 -5.30 -1.68
C PRO A 550 24.48 -5.51 -2.91
N SER A 551 25.68 -6.06 -2.70
CA SER A 551 26.63 -6.35 -3.79
C SER A 551 26.23 -7.55 -4.68
N GLN A 552 25.33 -8.39 -4.19
CA GLN A 552 24.69 -9.50 -4.90
C GLN A 552 23.24 -9.63 -4.39
N PRO A 553 22.32 -10.29 -5.10
CA PRO A 553 20.99 -10.52 -4.57
C PRO A 553 21.02 -11.27 -3.23
N ILE A 554 20.25 -10.78 -2.26
CA ILE A 554 19.98 -11.47 -0.98
C ILE A 554 19.20 -12.75 -1.27
N GLY A 555 19.53 -13.85 -0.59
CA GLY A 555 18.81 -15.13 -0.73
C GLY A 555 17.31 -14.99 -0.46
N SER A 556 16.91 -14.55 0.73
CA SER A 556 15.51 -14.22 1.04
C SER A 556 15.38 -13.13 2.12
N VAL A 557 14.29 -12.38 2.05
CA VAL A 557 13.86 -11.43 3.09
C VAL A 557 12.45 -11.81 3.52
N ARG A 558 12.26 -12.03 4.81
CA ARG A 558 10.96 -12.30 5.43
C ARG A 558 10.70 -11.27 6.52
N LEU A 559 9.63 -10.50 6.37
CA LEU A 559 9.18 -9.48 7.31
C LEU A 559 7.77 -9.79 7.77
N LEU A 560 7.56 -9.82 9.08
CA LEU A 560 6.25 -9.88 9.72
C LEU A 560 6.10 -8.66 10.61
N ALA A 561 5.02 -7.92 10.46
CA ALA A 561 4.58 -6.91 11.40
C ALA A 561 3.17 -7.25 11.87
N SER A 562 2.99 -7.53 13.16
CA SER A 562 1.70 -8.01 13.67
C SER A 562 1.38 -7.50 15.07
N ASP A 563 0.14 -7.66 15.49
CA ASP A 563 -0.30 -7.43 16.88
C ASP A 563 0.00 -8.61 17.83
N GLY A 564 0.83 -9.56 17.38
CA GLY A 564 1.22 -10.77 18.12
C GLY A 564 1.04 -12.04 17.30
N THR A 565 0.23 -11.99 16.25
CA THR A 565 -0.06 -13.14 15.38
C THR A 565 1.15 -13.56 14.55
N ASP A 566 1.31 -14.87 14.34
CA ASP A 566 2.42 -15.42 13.55
C ASP A 566 2.25 -15.19 12.04
N ALA A 567 3.34 -15.35 11.29
CA ALA A 567 3.32 -15.30 9.83
C ALA A 567 2.48 -16.43 9.22
N PRO A 568 1.79 -16.20 8.09
CA PRO A 568 1.19 -17.28 7.33
C PRO A 568 2.28 -18.22 6.78
N ALA A 569 1.96 -19.50 6.66
CA ALA A 569 2.83 -20.45 5.99
C ALA A 569 2.81 -20.16 4.48
N SER A 570 3.97 -19.81 3.91
CA SER A 570 4.12 -19.49 2.49
C SER A 570 5.40 -20.10 1.91
N SER A 571 5.35 -20.48 0.64
CA SER A 571 6.49 -20.90 -0.17
C SER A 571 6.67 -19.92 -1.34
N GLY A 572 7.89 -19.44 -1.57
CA GLY A 572 8.17 -18.43 -2.59
C GLY A 572 7.74 -17.02 -2.17
N ASP A 573 7.64 -16.13 -3.17
CA ASP A 573 7.27 -14.74 -2.96
C ASP A 573 5.80 -14.61 -2.54
N HIS A 574 5.58 -13.92 -1.43
CA HIS A 574 4.27 -13.77 -0.83
C HIS A 574 4.15 -12.43 -0.10
N ALA A 575 3.03 -11.74 -0.29
CA ALA A 575 2.64 -10.63 0.58
C ALA A 575 1.23 -10.87 1.12
N SER A 576 1.04 -10.57 2.40
CA SER A 576 -0.29 -10.56 3.00
C SER A 576 -0.55 -9.31 3.85
N TYR A 577 -1.80 -8.83 3.82
CA TYR A 577 -2.28 -7.74 4.65
C TYR A 577 -3.63 -8.06 5.29
N GLU A 578 -3.66 -8.19 6.60
CA GLU A 578 -4.85 -8.55 7.35
C GLU A 578 -5.10 -7.52 8.43
N ASP A 579 -6.26 -6.89 8.39
CA ASP A 579 -6.72 -5.91 9.37
C ASP A 579 -8.19 -6.16 9.67
N THR A 580 -8.44 -6.86 10.76
CA THR A 580 -9.77 -7.13 11.30
C THR A 580 -9.84 -6.62 12.74
N PRO A 581 -11.01 -6.53 13.39
CA PRO A 581 -11.11 -6.03 14.75
C PRO A 581 -10.25 -6.81 15.77
N THR A 582 -9.91 -8.07 15.48
CA THR A 582 -9.14 -8.96 16.37
C THR A 582 -7.76 -9.35 15.86
N LEU A 583 -7.40 -8.95 14.62
CA LEU A 583 -6.15 -9.34 13.97
C LEU A 583 -5.53 -8.15 13.24
N TYR A 584 -4.24 -7.94 13.42
CA TYR A 584 -3.43 -7.10 12.54
C TYR A 584 -2.17 -7.86 12.12
N ARG A 585 -1.97 -8.03 10.82
CA ARG A 585 -0.80 -8.69 10.25
C ARG A 585 -0.45 -8.13 8.87
N LEU A 586 0.79 -7.66 8.74
CA LEU A 586 1.44 -7.40 7.47
C LEU A 586 2.59 -8.40 7.34
N PHE A 587 2.60 -9.19 6.28
CA PHE A 587 3.66 -10.15 6.02
C PHE A 587 4.20 -9.99 4.61
N LEU A 588 5.51 -10.10 4.47
CA LEU A 588 6.21 -10.07 3.19
C LEU A 588 7.31 -11.13 3.22
N ARG A 589 7.36 -11.95 2.18
CA ARG A 589 8.47 -12.83 1.85
C ARG A 589 8.87 -12.56 0.41
N MET A 590 10.14 -12.27 0.18
CA MET A 590 10.71 -12.12 -1.16
C MET A 590 12.05 -12.84 -1.24
N ASP A 591 12.24 -13.63 -2.28
CA ASP A 591 13.49 -14.32 -2.57
C ASP A 591 14.32 -13.50 -3.59
N SER A 592 15.65 -13.67 -3.58
CA SER A 592 16.58 -13.05 -4.55
C SER A 592 16.50 -11.50 -4.64
N VAL A 593 16.45 -10.79 -3.52
CA VAL A 593 16.32 -9.31 -3.49
C VAL A 593 17.65 -8.62 -3.86
N GLY A 594 17.70 -7.93 -5.00
CA GLY A 594 18.88 -7.23 -5.52
C GLY A 594 19.00 -5.75 -5.15
N GLU A 595 17.91 -5.02 -4.97
CA GLU A 595 17.89 -3.64 -4.48
C GLU A 595 16.49 -3.33 -3.95
N ILE A 596 16.38 -2.56 -2.86
CA ILE A 596 15.11 -1.98 -2.42
C ILE A 596 15.34 -0.48 -2.26
N THR A 597 14.59 0.33 -2.98
CA THR A 597 14.50 1.77 -2.73
C THR A 597 13.08 2.10 -2.29
N PHE A 598 12.95 2.92 -1.25
CA PHE A 598 11.70 3.39 -0.71
C PHE A 598 11.82 4.89 -0.44
N ASN A 599 10.83 5.67 -0.86
CA ASN A 599 10.75 7.10 -0.63
C ASN A 599 9.30 7.47 -0.33
N THR A 600 9.01 8.21 0.73
CA THR A 600 7.64 8.50 1.19
C THR A 600 7.20 9.94 0.99
N ALA A 601 8.04 10.85 0.48
CA ALA A 601 7.72 12.28 0.46
C ALA A 601 7.97 12.95 -0.91
N PRO A 602 6.96 13.64 -1.50
CA PRO A 602 5.51 13.62 -1.21
C PRO A 602 4.79 12.42 -1.83
N VAL A 603 5.46 11.69 -2.72
CA VAL A 603 4.92 10.54 -3.45
C VAL A 603 5.64 9.29 -2.98
N LEU A 604 4.88 8.25 -2.64
CA LEU A 604 5.44 6.95 -2.29
C LEU A 604 6.12 6.37 -3.53
N THR A 605 7.43 6.21 -3.54
CA THR A 605 8.15 5.50 -4.61
C THR A 605 8.86 4.31 -4.02
N ALA A 606 8.49 3.11 -4.48
CA ALA A 606 9.14 1.87 -4.12
C ALA A 606 9.75 1.24 -5.38
N THR A 607 11.06 1.05 -5.40
CA THR A 607 11.75 0.27 -6.44
C THR A 607 12.23 -1.03 -5.82
N LEU A 608 11.87 -2.14 -6.43
CA LEU A 608 12.35 -3.47 -6.09
C LEU A 608 13.10 -4.03 -7.29
N ASN A 609 14.35 -4.44 -7.07
CA ASN A 609 15.09 -5.25 -8.02
C ASN A 609 15.20 -6.67 -7.46
N THR A 610 14.90 -7.68 -8.26
CA THR A 610 15.06 -9.10 -7.93
C THR A 610 16.01 -9.80 -8.91
N GLY A 611 16.63 -10.90 -8.50
CA GLY A 611 17.57 -11.67 -9.31
C GLY A 611 16.92 -12.50 -10.42
N SER A 612 15.61 -12.74 -10.35
CA SER A 612 14.85 -13.56 -11.29
C SER A 612 13.38 -13.18 -11.30
N ARG A 613 12.68 -13.40 -12.42
CA ARG A 613 11.21 -13.31 -12.47
C ARG A 613 10.62 -14.47 -11.66
N GLN A 614 9.72 -14.15 -10.73
CA GLN A 614 9.04 -15.15 -9.88
C GLN A 614 7.55 -14.84 -9.81
N THR A 615 6.74 -15.86 -9.52
CA THR A 615 5.33 -15.66 -9.21
C THR A 615 5.21 -15.16 -7.78
N MET A 616 4.50 -14.05 -7.58
CA MET A 616 4.19 -13.50 -6.28
C MET A 616 2.73 -13.78 -5.94
N THR A 617 2.47 -14.35 -4.77
CA THR A 617 1.11 -14.53 -4.24
C THR A 617 0.74 -13.37 -3.32
N LEU A 618 -0.50 -12.91 -3.40
CA LEU A 618 -1.05 -11.79 -2.64
C LEU A 618 -2.26 -12.28 -1.83
N PHE A 619 -2.37 -11.82 -0.60
CA PHE A 619 -3.54 -12.04 0.24
C PHE A 619 -3.89 -10.75 0.98
N ALA A 620 -5.17 -10.41 1.09
CA ALA A 620 -5.63 -9.41 2.02
C ALA A 620 -6.94 -9.83 2.69
N HIS A 621 -7.08 -9.51 3.97
CA HIS A 621 -8.33 -9.71 4.71
C HIS A 621 -8.66 -8.46 5.52
N LEU A 622 -9.70 -7.75 5.10
CA LEU A 622 -10.15 -6.51 5.70
C LEU A 622 -11.53 -6.73 6.31
N ALA A 623 -11.66 -6.49 7.60
CA ALA A 623 -12.96 -6.45 8.26
C ALA A 623 -13.05 -5.19 9.11
N ASP A 624 -14.14 -4.44 8.93
CA ASP A 624 -14.34 -3.21 9.67
C ASP A 624 -14.83 -3.47 11.09
N ALA A 625 -14.63 -2.51 11.99
CA ALA A 625 -15.09 -2.63 13.38
C ALA A 625 -16.61 -2.74 13.51
N ALA A 626 -17.37 -2.19 12.55
CA ALA A 626 -18.83 -2.27 12.53
C ALA A 626 -19.35 -3.62 12.01
N HIS A 627 -18.46 -4.51 11.52
CA HIS A 627 -18.81 -5.79 10.91
C HIS A 627 -19.83 -5.63 9.77
N THR A 628 -19.67 -4.55 8.99
CA THR A 628 -20.46 -4.31 7.78
C THR A 628 -19.76 -4.86 6.54
N HIS A 629 -18.44 -5.01 6.59
CA HIS A 629 -17.62 -5.54 5.52
C HIS A 629 -16.71 -6.65 6.03
N ASN A 630 -16.55 -7.70 5.22
CA ASN A 630 -15.59 -8.77 5.45
C ASN A 630 -14.95 -9.17 4.11
N LEU A 631 -14.07 -8.30 3.64
CA LEU A 631 -13.44 -8.36 2.34
C LEU A 631 -12.19 -9.24 2.39
N THR A 632 -12.18 -10.32 1.61
CA THR A 632 -10.99 -11.14 1.34
C THR A 632 -10.53 -10.86 -0.09
N VAL A 633 -9.24 -10.68 -0.30
CA VAL A 633 -8.63 -10.50 -1.62
C VAL A 633 -7.50 -11.52 -1.75
N ASP A 634 -7.61 -12.40 -2.72
CA ASP A 634 -6.56 -13.33 -3.12
C ASP A 634 -6.01 -12.89 -4.47
N GLY A 635 -4.71 -13.01 -4.69
CA GLY A 635 -4.15 -12.72 -6.01
C GLY A 635 -2.83 -13.39 -6.30
N THR A 636 -2.49 -13.43 -7.58
CA THR A 636 -1.20 -13.90 -8.09
C THR A 636 -0.71 -12.93 -9.16
N ILE A 637 0.58 -12.61 -9.11
CA ILE A 637 1.28 -11.89 -10.17
C ILE A 637 2.30 -12.88 -10.74
N ASP A 638 2.05 -13.36 -11.95
CA ASP A 638 2.96 -14.28 -12.60
C ASP A 638 4.11 -13.54 -13.28
N GLN A 639 5.32 -14.03 -12.99
CA GLN A 639 6.56 -13.53 -13.57
C GLN A 639 6.79 -12.03 -13.31
N LEU A 640 6.72 -11.63 -12.02
CA LEU A 640 7.02 -10.28 -11.56
C LEU A 640 8.36 -9.80 -12.18
N PRO A 641 8.42 -8.57 -12.73
CA PRO A 641 9.64 -8.08 -13.36
C PRO A 641 10.80 -8.04 -12.38
N THR A 642 12.00 -8.37 -12.87
CA THR A 642 13.25 -8.27 -12.10
C THR A 642 13.60 -6.86 -11.63
N GLN A 643 12.94 -5.83 -12.17
CA GLN A 643 12.99 -4.48 -11.67
C GLN A 643 11.58 -3.90 -11.82
N ILE A 644 10.98 -3.50 -10.71
CA ILE A 644 9.67 -2.88 -10.64
C ILE A 644 9.77 -1.61 -9.81
N THR A 645 9.26 -0.50 -10.34
CA THR A 645 9.06 0.75 -9.60
C THR A 645 7.58 1.03 -9.52
N VAL A 646 7.08 1.19 -8.31
CA VAL A 646 5.72 1.62 -8.03
C VAL A 646 5.79 3.02 -7.43
N THR A 647 5.10 3.97 -8.04
CA THR A 647 5.01 5.35 -7.58
C THR A 647 3.55 5.66 -7.29
N ALA A 648 3.19 5.83 -6.02
CA ALA A 648 1.83 6.09 -5.57
C ALA A 648 1.73 7.46 -4.88
N ASP A 649 0.84 8.31 -5.41
CA ASP A 649 0.38 9.54 -4.78
C ASP A 649 -1.11 9.34 -4.48
N LEU A 650 -1.40 8.68 -3.36
CA LEU A 650 -2.76 8.30 -3.01
C LEU A 650 -3.65 9.52 -2.70
N ASP A 651 -3.05 10.65 -2.32
CA ASP A 651 -3.76 11.90 -2.04
C ASP A 651 -4.25 12.57 -3.33
N ASN A 652 -3.47 12.50 -4.41
CA ASN A 652 -3.89 12.94 -5.74
C ASN A 652 -4.48 11.80 -6.58
N GLY A 653 -4.65 10.62 -5.98
CA GLY A 653 -5.17 9.39 -6.58
C GLY A 653 -4.39 8.98 -7.83
N PHE A 654 -3.09 8.76 -7.68
CA PHE A 654 -2.22 8.40 -8.78
C PHE A 654 -1.36 7.20 -8.41
N LEU A 655 -1.27 6.23 -9.30
CA LEU A 655 -0.47 5.03 -9.16
C LEU A 655 0.21 4.73 -10.49
N ASN A 656 1.53 4.88 -10.51
CA ASN A 656 2.38 4.50 -11.62
C ASN A 656 3.09 3.20 -11.32
N TYR A 657 3.16 2.37 -12.34
CA TYR A 657 3.97 1.16 -12.37
C TYR A 657 4.97 1.25 -13.52
N THR A 658 6.23 0.91 -13.27
CA THR A 658 7.27 0.77 -14.29
C THR A 658 8.13 -0.45 -13.99
N GLY A 659 7.93 -1.53 -14.74
CA GLY A 659 8.76 -2.71 -14.79
C GLY A 659 9.81 -2.66 -15.91
N ASN A 660 10.86 -3.47 -15.80
CA ASN A 660 11.80 -3.70 -16.91
C ASN A 660 11.33 -4.76 -17.92
N ASN A 661 10.21 -5.43 -17.63
CA ASN A 661 9.55 -6.42 -18.47
C ASN A 661 8.03 -6.29 -18.30
N THR A 662 7.28 -6.96 -19.16
CA THR A 662 5.84 -7.17 -18.99
C THR A 662 5.57 -8.08 -17.80
N ILE A 663 4.38 -7.96 -17.20
CA ILE A 663 3.83 -8.99 -16.32
C ILE A 663 2.99 -9.91 -17.20
N ASP A 664 3.20 -11.22 -17.07
CA ASP A 664 2.57 -12.19 -17.96
C ASP A 664 1.08 -12.34 -17.60
N ASP A 665 0.77 -12.40 -16.30
CA ASP A 665 -0.59 -12.53 -15.78
C ASP A 665 -0.74 -11.88 -14.41
N ILE A 666 -1.87 -11.24 -14.16
CA ILE A 666 -2.32 -10.80 -12.83
C ILE A 666 -3.72 -11.34 -12.63
N HIS A 667 -3.88 -12.23 -11.66
CA HIS A 667 -5.17 -12.73 -11.23
C HIS A 667 -5.48 -12.20 -9.83
N VAL A 668 -6.67 -11.63 -9.63
CA VAL A 668 -7.14 -11.10 -8.34
C VAL A 668 -8.60 -11.48 -8.16
N THR A 669 -8.89 -12.22 -7.10
CA THR A 669 -10.27 -12.47 -6.62
C THR A 669 -10.51 -11.65 -5.36
N ALA A 670 -11.59 -10.88 -5.32
CA ALA A 670 -12.05 -10.19 -4.12
C ALA A 670 -13.44 -10.71 -3.73
N GLN A 671 -13.69 -10.95 -2.45
CA GLN A 671 -14.99 -11.43 -1.96
C GLN A 671 -15.35 -10.72 -0.66
N ASP A 672 -16.53 -10.12 -0.59
CA ASP A 672 -17.10 -9.60 0.66
C ASP A 672 -18.23 -10.51 1.11
N THR A 673 -18.08 -11.17 2.27
CA THR A 673 -19.11 -12.11 2.74
C THR A 673 -20.27 -11.43 3.46
N LEU A 674 -20.16 -10.12 3.77
CA LEU A 674 -21.15 -9.36 4.55
C LEU A 674 -21.85 -8.27 3.75
N ALA A 675 -21.22 -7.76 2.69
CA ALA A 675 -21.81 -6.77 1.79
C ALA A 675 -21.66 -7.17 0.30
N ASN A 676 -22.43 -6.50 -0.55
CA ASN A 676 -22.23 -6.56 -2.00
C ASN A 676 -21.37 -5.36 -2.41
N PHE A 677 -20.47 -5.55 -3.38
CA PHE A 677 -19.74 -4.46 -4.01
C PHE A 677 -20.69 -3.52 -4.75
N PHE A 678 -21.62 -4.11 -5.51
CA PHE A 678 -22.73 -3.44 -6.17
C PHE A 678 -23.81 -4.46 -6.54
N ALA A 679 -25.07 -4.02 -6.58
CA ALA A 679 -26.24 -4.88 -6.82
C ALA A 679 -26.20 -6.16 -5.94
N ARG A 680 -26.00 -7.34 -6.55
CA ARG A 680 -25.88 -8.64 -5.87
C ARG A 680 -24.48 -9.26 -5.99
N ALA A 681 -23.51 -8.55 -6.57
CA ALA A 681 -22.13 -9.04 -6.66
C ALA A 681 -21.43 -8.91 -5.31
N ASN A 682 -21.06 -10.04 -4.73
CA ASN A 682 -20.25 -10.12 -3.52
C ASN A 682 -18.89 -10.77 -3.78
N LYS A 683 -18.61 -11.15 -5.04
CA LYS A 683 -17.34 -11.64 -5.56
C LYS A 683 -16.96 -10.80 -6.79
N LEU A 684 -15.71 -10.38 -6.87
CA LEU A 684 -15.04 -9.84 -8.05
C LEU A 684 -13.88 -10.76 -8.40
N ASP A 685 -13.64 -10.98 -9.68
CA ASP A 685 -12.52 -11.77 -10.18
C ASP A 685 -11.98 -11.06 -11.42
N LEU A 686 -10.70 -10.69 -11.37
CA LEU A 686 -10.00 -9.88 -12.35
C LEU A 686 -8.78 -10.68 -12.82
N ASP A 687 -8.67 -10.82 -14.13
CA ASP A 687 -7.55 -11.47 -14.80
C ASP A 687 -7.00 -10.49 -15.86
N ILE A 688 -5.72 -10.14 -15.75
CA ILE A 688 -5.00 -9.26 -16.67
C ILE A 688 -3.82 -10.02 -17.26
N ALA A 689 -3.93 -10.41 -18.53
CA ALA A 689 -2.86 -11.08 -19.26
C ALA A 689 -2.05 -10.09 -20.10
N GLY A 690 -0.72 -10.15 -19.99
CA GLY A 690 0.21 -9.35 -20.78
C GLY A 690 0.19 -7.87 -20.42
N LEU A 691 0.29 -7.53 -19.13
CA LEU A 691 0.37 -6.15 -18.67
C LEU A 691 1.72 -5.52 -19.10
N PRO A 692 1.72 -4.37 -19.80
CA PRO A 692 2.92 -3.71 -20.28
C PRO A 692 3.90 -3.32 -19.18
N ALA A 693 5.15 -3.06 -19.58
CA ALA A 693 6.22 -2.65 -18.67
C ALA A 693 5.98 -1.27 -18.01
N SER A 694 5.10 -0.41 -18.52
CA SER A 694 4.75 0.85 -17.86
C SER A 694 3.26 1.10 -17.93
N ASN A 695 2.64 1.45 -16.81
CA ASN A 695 1.21 1.73 -16.72
C ASN A 695 0.96 2.86 -15.73
N THR A 696 -0.02 3.69 -16.03
CA THR A 696 -0.49 4.77 -15.16
C THR A 696 -1.95 4.52 -14.81
N PHE A 697 -2.26 4.56 -13.52
CA PHE A 697 -3.60 4.51 -12.98
C PHE A 697 -3.87 5.82 -12.25
N GLU A 698 -4.81 6.61 -12.74
CA GLU A 698 -5.28 7.84 -12.13
C GLU A 698 -6.68 7.55 -11.59
N PHE A 699 -7.00 8.04 -10.40
CA PHE A 699 -8.29 7.91 -9.77
C PHE A 699 -8.56 9.17 -8.95
N LYS A 700 -9.81 9.51 -8.71
CA LYS A 700 -10.11 10.48 -7.65
C LYS A 700 -10.09 9.75 -6.31
N PRO A 701 -9.65 10.38 -5.21
CA PRO A 701 -9.68 9.76 -3.88
C PRO A 701 -11.08 9.31 -3.41
N ASP A 702 -12.15 9.89 -3.97
CA ASP A 702 -13.54 9.47 -3.76
C ASP A 702 -13.98 8.30 -4.65
N LEU A 703 -13.08 7.80 -5.50
CA LEU A 703 -13.28 6.72 -6.48
C LEU A 703 -14.39 6.99 -7.51
N THR A 704 -14.79 8.25 -7.68
CA THR A 704 -15.81 8.61 -8.68
C THR A 704 -15.30 8.52 -10.11
N THR A 705 -14.00 8.66 -10.32
CA THR A 705 -13.37 8.48 -11.64
C THR A 705 -12.12 7.63 -11.51
N ALA A 706 -11.88 6.75 -12.48
CA ALA A 706 -10.66 5.96 -12.63
C ALA A 706 -10.23 5.95 -14.10
N LYS A 707 -8.94 6.09 -14.35
CA LYS A 707 -8.34 6.11 -15.68
C LYS A 707 -7.09 5.25 -15.66
N PHE A 708 -7.00 4.34 -16.60
CA PHE A 708 -5.89 3.44 -16.79
C PHE A 708 -5.27 3.67 -18.17
N THR A 709 -4.00 4.06 -18.20
CA THR A 709 -3.23 4.36 -19.41
C THR A 709 -2.00 3.45 -19.48
N PRO A 710 -2.08 2.33 -20.22
CA PRO A 710 -0.94 1.46 -20.44
C PRO A 710 0.01 2.02 -21.51
N SER A 711 1.30 1.71 -21.41
CA SER A 711 2.32 2.16 -22.40
C SER A 711 2.26 1.40 -23.74
N SER A 712 1.64 0.23 -23.76
CA SER A 712 1.29 -0.53 -24.96
C SER A 712 -0.06 -1.23 -24.74
N PRO A 713 -0.72 -1.78 -25.77
CA PRO A 713 -1.95 -2.54 -25.55
C PRO A 713 -1.75 -3.71 -24.57
N ILE A 714 -2.66 -3.87 -23.61
CA ILE A 714 -2.73 -5.07 -22.74
C ILE A 714 -3.15 -6.26 -23.60
N GLY A 715 -2.63 -7.46 -23.30
CA GLY A 715 -3.06 -8.69 -23.96
C GLY A 715 -4.56 -8.93 -23.82
N SER A 716 -5.04 -9.16 -22.60
CA SER A 716 -6.48 -9.21 -22.29
C SER A 716 -6.78 -8.78 -20.86
N VAL A 717 -7.97 -8.25 -20.64
CA VAL A 717 -8.55 -8.04 -19.31
C VAL A 717 -9.87 -8.79 -19.24
N SER A 718 -10.02 -9.67 -18.26
CA SER A 718 -11.28 -10.32 -17.91
C SER A 718 -11.71 -9.86 -16.53
N LEU A 719 -12.96 -9.42 -16.39
CA LEU A 719 -13.57 -8.98 -15.13
C LEU A 719 -14.88 -9.73 -14.95
N LEU A 720 -15.04 -10.40 -13.81
CA LEU A 720 -16.25 -11.05 -13.36
C LEU A 720 -16.70 -10.39 -12.06
N ALA A 721 -17.95 -9.96 -11.99
CA ALA A 721 -18.60 -9.54 -10.75
C ALA A 721 -19.81 -10.43 -10.51
N SER A 722 -19.82 -11.26 -9.47
CA SER A 722 -20.85 -12.28 -9.28
C SER A 722 -21.29 -12.46 -7.82
N ASN A 723 -22.37 -13.19 -7.60
CA ASN A 723 -22.79 -13.67 -6.28
C ASN A 723 -22.10 -15.00 -5.87
N GLY A 724 -20.87 -15.20 -6.33
CA GLY A 724 -20.11 -16.45 -6.17
C GLY A 724 -20.16 -17.39 -7.38
N ALA A 725 -20.87 -17.02 -8.45
CA ALA A 725 -20.85 -17.77 -9.70
C ALA A 725 -19.53 -17.60 -10.46
N ASP A 726 -19.14 -18.63 -11.22
CA ASP A 726 -17.96 -18.60 -12.09
C ASP A 726 -18.21 -17.79 -13.38
N ALA A 727 -17.13 -17.47 -14.09
CA ALA A 727 -17.23 -16.86 -15.41
C ALA A 727 -18.00 -17.78 -16.39
N PRO A 728 -18.75 -17.22 -17.35
CA PRO A 728 -19.30 -18.00 -18.45
C PRO A 728 -18.17 -18.65 -19.26
N ALA A 729 -18.42 -19.83 -19.82
CA ALA A 729 -17.50 -20.41 -20.78
C ALA A 729 -17.48 -19.54 -22.04
N THR A 730 -16.31 -19.00 -22.38
CA THR A 730 -16.10 -18.16 -23.57
C THR A 730 -15.01 -18.76 -24.45
N ASN A 731 -14.99 -18.39 -25.73
CA ASN A 731 -13.85 -18.71 -26.57
C ASN A 731 -12.62 -17.93 -26.10
N ALA A 732 -11.46 -18.57 -26.09
CA ALA A 732 -10.22 -17.93 -25.66
C ALA A 732 -9.85 -16.70 -26.51
N THR A 733 -10.31 -16.66 -27.77
CA THR A 733 -9.90 -15.72 -28.81
C THR A 733 -10.87 -14.57 -29.05
N ASP A 734 -11.98 -14.46 -28.33
CA ASP A 734 -13.02 -13.47 -28.66
C ASP A 734 -13.25 -12.53 -27.49
N ASP A 735 -13.63 -11.29 -27.79
CA ASP A 735 -14.11 -10.37 -26.77
C ASP A 735 -15.54 -10.76 -26.41
N TYR A 736 -15.90 -10.60 -25.14
CA TYR A 736 -17.14 -11.15 -24.62
C TYR A 736 -17.67 -10.28 -23.48
N ALA A 737 -18.95 -9.95 -23.52
CA ALA A 737 -19.63 -9.32 -22.40
C ALA A 737 -20.89 -10.11 -22.06
N SER A 738 -21.16 -10.30 -20.77
CA SER A 738 -22.43 -10.86 -20.34
C SER A 738 -22.97 -10.29 -19.05
N TYR A 739 -24.30 -10.30 -18.95
CA TYR A 739 -25.04 -9.87 -17.78
C TYR A 739 -26.14 -10.88 -17.43
N GLU A 740 -26.04 -11.53 -16.28
CA GLU A 740 -27.05 -12.48 -15.83
C GLU A 740 -27.55 -12.09 -14.45
N ASP A 741 -28.86 -11.91 -14.32
CA ASP A 741 -29.54 -11.67 -13.06
C ASP A 741 -30.81 -12.53 -13.02
N THR A 742 -30.69 -13.67 -12.33
CA THR A 742 -31.78 -14.63 -12.05
C THR A 742 -31.90 -14.82 -10.55
N PRO A 743 -32.95 -15.45 -9.99
CA PRO A 743 -33.09 -15.53 -8.54
C PRO A 743 -31.91 -16.26 -7.86
N SER A 744 -31.28 -17.22 -8.54
CA SER A 744 -30.13 -17.97 -8.01
C SER A 744 -28.75 -17.51 -8.52
N LEU A 745 -28.68 -16.81 -9.65
CA LEU A 745 -27.42 -16.42 -10.30
C LEU A 745 -27.39 -14.92 -10.53
N TYR A 746 -26.34 -14.26 -10.07
CA TYR A 746 -26.00 -12.90 -10.48
C TYR A 746 -24.55 -12.91 -10.98
N ARG A 747 -24.31 -12.50 -12.23
CA ARG A 747 -22.95 -12.22 -12.72
C ARG A 747 -22.93 -11.18 -13.83
N ILE A 748 -21.93 -10.31 -13.78
CA ILE A 748 -21.50 -9.46 -14.89
C ILE A 748 -20.12 -9.97 -15.29
N PHE A 749 -19.89 -10.25 -16.57
CA PHE A 749 -18.59 -10.69 -17.07
C PHE A 749 -18.21 -9.86 -18.28
N LEU A 750 -16.96 -9.42 -18.35
CA LEU A 750 -16.40 -8.67 -19.46
C LEU A 750 -15.01 -9.23 -19.75
N LYS A 751 -14.71 -9.52 -21.01
CA LYS A 751 -13.40 -9.88 -21.51
C LYS A 751 -13.09 -9.05 -22.75
N VAL A 752 -12.04 -8.25 -22.68
CA VAL A 752 -11.63 -7.34 -23.76
C VAL A 752 -10.13 -7.47 -24.01
N ARG A 753 -9.72 -7.48 -25.27
CA ARG A 753 -8.30 -7.60 -25.65
C ARG A 753 -7.74 -6.31 -26.21
N GLY A 754 -6.42 -6.19 -26.15
CA GLY A 754 -5.71 -5.09 -26.78
C GLY A 754 -6.04 -3.73 -26.17
N ILE A 755 -6.43 -3.66 -24.88
CA ILE A 755 -6.80 -2.39 -24.23
C ILE A 755 -5.59 -1.45 -24.22
N SER A 756 -5.73 -0.30 -24.88
CA SER A 756 -4.73 0.78 -24.95
C SER A 756 -5.08 1.98 -24.08
N GLY A 757 -6.27 1.99 -23.48
CA GLY A 757 -6.71 2.97 -22.50
C GLY A 757 -8.10 2.65 -21.97
N LEU A 758 -8.34 2.95 -20.70
CA LEU A 758 -9.65 2.83 -20.07
C LEU A 758 -9.88 4.08 -19.21
N GLU A 759 -11.06 4.66 -19.27
CA GLU A 759 -11.52 5.70 -18.36
C GLU A 759 -12.93 5.34 -17.91
N PHE A 760 -13.25 5.58 -16.66
CA PHE A 760 -14.55 5.32 -16.08
C PHE A 760 -14.89 6.42 -15.08
N SER A 761 -16.14 6.85 -15.09
CA SER A 761 -16.76 7.71 -14.10
C SER A 761 -18.02 7.01 -13.60
N ALA A 762 -18.22 6.97 -12.29
CA ALA A 762 -19.38 6.32 -11.66
C ALA A 762 -20.63 7.21 -11.61
N ASP A 763 -20.46 8.54 -11.62
CA ASP A 763 -21.56 9.50 -11.44
C ASP A 763 -21.38 10.76 -12.32
N PRO A 764 -22.08 10.86 -13.47
CA PRO A 764 -22.89 9.81 -14.08
C PRO A 764 -22.00 8.66 -14.58
N MET A 765 -22.60 7.46 -14.74
CA MET A 765 -21.89 6.31 -15.27
C MET A 765 -21.44 6.60 -16.69
N SER A 766 -20.14 6.73 -16.91
CA SER A 766 -19.57 6.95 -18.24
C SER A 766 -18.20 6.33 -18.32
N GLY A 767 -17.69 6.12 -19.51
CA GLY A 767 -16.35 5.60 -19.69
C GLY A 767 -15.85 5.69 -21.10
N THR A 768 -14.54 5.61 -21.22
CA THR A 768 -13.81 5.52 -22.48
C THR A 768 -13.11 4.18 -22.53
N ILE A 769 -13.29 3.42 -23.60
CA ILE A 769 -12.53 2.19 -23.86
C ILE A 769 -11.76 2.40 -25.15
N LYS A 770 -10.44 2.22 -25.08
CA LYS A 770 -9.56 2.21 -26.24
C LYS A 770 -8.93 0.84 -26.39
N THR A 771 -8.99 0.28 -27.59
CA THR A 771 -8.32 -0.96 -27.96
C THR A 771 -7.34 -0.71 -29.11
N SER A 772 -6.50 -1.69 -29.45
CA SER A 772 -5.49 -1.57 -30.51
C SER A 772 -6.04 -1.68 -31.93
N SER A 773 -7.24 -2.25 -32.07
CA SER A 773 -7.92 -2.46 -33.35
C SER A 773 -9.38 -2.83 -33.10
N PRO A 774 -10.30 -2.62 -34.06
CA PRO A 774 -11.65 -3.11 -33.95
C PRO A 774 -11.72 -4.62 -33.76
N GLN A 775 -12.68 -5.10 -32.96
CA GLN A 775 -12.81 -6.53 -32.63
C GLN A 775 -14.27 -7.01 -32.67
N ILE A 776 -14.47 -8.30 -32.84
CA ILE A 776 -15.79 -8.91 -32.66
C ILE A 776 -16.02 -9.10 -31.16
N MET A 777 -17.16 -8.63 -30.66
CA MET A 777 -17.60 -8.86 -29.28
C MET A 777 -18.90 -9.66 -29.26
N HIS A 778 -18.91 -10.75 -28.51
CA HIS A 778 -20.13 -11.49 -28.22
C HIS A 778 -20.82 -10.92 -26.99
N LEU A 779 -22.15 -10.83 -27.04
CA LEU A 779 -23.00 -10.33 -25.97
C LEU A 779 -23.89 -11.46 -25.47
N PHE A 780 -24.08 -11.54 -24.16
CA PHE A 780 -25.08 -12.41 -23.57
C PHE A 780 -25.79 -11.74 -22.40
N ALA A 781 -27.11 -11.74 -22.37
CA ALA A 781 -27.87 -11.33 -21.19
C ALA A 781 -28.86 -12.41 -20.77
N ASN A 782 -29.07 -12.61 -19.47
CA ASN A 782 -30.05 -13.54 -18.92
C ASN A 782 -30.73 -12.92 -17.69
N LEU A 783 -31.89 -12.33 -17.91
CA LEU A 783 -32.69 -11.60 -16.95
C LEU A 783 -33.90 -12.44 -16.56
N ALA A 784 -33.89 -13.00 -15.35
CA ALA A 784 -35.03 -13.69 -14.80
C ALA A 784 -35.41 -13.12 -13.43
N ASP A 785 -36.42 -12.27 -13.39
CA ASP A 785 -37.18 -12.11 -12.14
C ASP A 785 -38.20 -13.27 -12.06
N GLY A 786 -38.82 -13.56 -10.92
CA GLY A 786 -39.77 -14.69 -10.83
C GLY A 786 -40.95 -14.66 -11.82
N THR A 787 -41.05 -13.59 -12.62
CA THR A 787 -42.10 -13.32 -13.59
C THR A 787 -41.58 -13.33 -15.04
N HIS A 788 -40.28 -13.27 -15.33
CA HIS A 788 -39.74 -13.26 -16.70
C HIS A 788 -38.46 -14.13 -16.81
N ASN A 789 -38.03 -14.48 -18.02
CA ASN A 789 -36.76 -15.20 -18.26
C ASN A 789 -36.13 -14.78 -19.59
N LEU A 790 -35.89 -13.48 -19.73
CA LEU A 790 -35.35 -12.86 -20.92
C LEU A 790 -33.89 -13.29 -21.13
N LYS A 791 -33.60 -13.96 -22.24
CA LYS A 791 -32.24 -14.30 -22.65
C LYS A 791 -31.89 -13.65 -23.97
N VAL A 792 -30.86 -12.82 -23.99
CA VAL A 792 -30.36 -12.14 -25.18
C VAL A 792 -29.00 -12.73 -25.56
N ASN A 793 -28.82 -13.17 -26.79
CA ASN A 793 -27.51 -13.51 -27.35
C ASN A 793 -27.22 -12.54 -28.49
N GLY A 794 -26.04 -11.96 -28.56
CA GLY A 794 -25.72 -11.01 -29.61
C GLY A 794 -24.28 -11.04 -30.05
N THR A 795 -24.02 -10.35 -31.16
CA THR A 795 -22.66 -10.08 -31.64
C THR A 795 -22.57 -8.63 -32.09
N ILE A 796 -21.46 -7.97 -31.78
CA ILE A 796 -21.06 -6.70 -32.38
C ILE A 796 -19.86 -7.01 -33.28
N ASP A 797 -20.05 -6.90 -34.58
CA ASP A 797 -18.95 -6.99 -35.55
C ASP A 797 -18.24 -5.64 -35.62
N LYS A 798 -16.91 -5.67 -35.44
CA LYS A 798 -16.04 -4.49 -35.33
C LYS A 798 -16.48 -3.48 -34.28
N VAL A 799 -16.51 -3.87 -33.01
CA VAL A 799 -16.47 -2.92 -31.88
C VAL A 799 -15.33 -1.93 -32.12
N PRO A 800 -15.61 -0.62 -32.21
CA PRO A 800 -14.59 0.37 -32.48
C PRO A 800 -13.43 0.37 -31.50
N SER A 801 -12.26 0.77 -32.01
CA SER A 801 -11.03 0.85 -31.25
C SER A 801 -11.02 2.00 -30.23
N HIS A 802 -12.01 2.89 -30.28
CA HIS A 802 -12.19 3.98 -29.33
C HIS A 802 -13.69 4.22 -29.13
N ILE A 803 -14.17 3.96 -27.92
CA ILE A 803 -15.58 4.09 -27.55
C ILE A 803 -15.67 4.96 -26.31
N ASP A 804 -16.38 6.07 -26.41
CA ASP A 804 -16.96 6.74 -25.24
C ASP A 804 -18.39 6.27 -25.07
N PHE A 805 -18.79 6.00 -23.85
CA PHE A 805 -20.18 5.74 -23.50
C PHE A 805 -20.56 6.53 -22.26
N SER A 806 -21.83 6.94 -22.19
CA SER A 806 -22.40 7.46 -20.95
C SER A 806 -23.82 6.99 -20.77
N LEU A 807 -24.16 6.62 -19.55
CA LEU A 807 -25.48 6.30 -19.09
C LEU A 807 -25.90 7.38 -18.08
N ASP A 808 -26.68 8.34 -18.55
CA ASP A 808 -27.23 9.41 -17.74
C ASP A 808 -28.67 9.09 -17.35
N GLN A 809 -29.08 9.46 -16.15
CA GLN A 809 -30.47 9.45 -15.72
C GLN A 809 -30.92 10.89 -15.44
N PRO A 810 -31.15 11.72 -16.48
CA PRO A 810 -31.48 13.12 -16.29
C PRO A 810 -32.78 13.34 -15.50
N THR A 811 -33.64 12.32 -15.42
CA THR A 811 -34.80 12.25 -14.52
C THR A 811 -35.02 10.81 -14.05
N ASP A 812 -35.76 10.60 -12.96
CA ASP A 812 -36.17 9.28 -12.42
C ASP A 812 -36.88 8.36 -13.45
N SER A 813 -37.24 8.90 -14.61
CA SER A 813 -38.02 8.21 -15.64
C SER A 813 -37.39 8.22 -17.03
N THR A 814 -36.20 8.79 -17.17
CA THR A 814 -35.49 8.85 -18.44
C THR A 814 -34.05 8.41 -18.25
N THR A 815 -33.66 7.36 -18.94
CA THR A 815 -32.26 6.92 -19.07
C THR A 815 -31.77 7.31 -20.46
N VAL A 816 -30.61 7.92 -20.56
CA VAL A 816 -29.96 8.29 -21.82
C VAL A 816 -28.69 7.48 -21.92
N LEU A 817 -28.59 6.64 -22.95
CA LEU A 817 -27.34 6.00 -23.36
C LEU A 817 -26.77 6.78 -24.54
N GLU A 818 -25.59 7.37 -24.34
CA GLU A 818 -24.80 7.98 -25.41
C GLU A 818 -23.59 7.11 -25.70
N TYR A 819 -23.22 7.06 -26.97
CA TYR A 819 -22.10 6.31 -27.51
C TYR A 819 -21.40 7.15 -28.57
N ASP A 820 -20.07 7.24 -28.51
CA ASP A 820 -19.22 7.87 -29.52
C ASP A 820 -18.03 6.95 -29.86
N ALA A 821 -17.91 6.60 -31.13
CA ALA A 821 -16.88 5.74 -31.72
C ALA A 821 -15.71 6.50 -32.35
N HIS A 822 -15.66 7.84 -32.19
CA HIS A 822 -14.60 8.71 -32.71
C HIS A 822 -14.32 8.57 -34.21
N GLY A 823 -15.38 8.39 -35.00
CA GLY A 823 -15.34 8.30 -36.46
C GLY A 823 -15.24 6.87 -37.02
N GLU A 824 -15.13 5.85 -36.18
CA GLU A 824 -15.30 4.45 -36.59
C GLU A 824 -16.79 4.07 -36.59
N HIS A 825 -17.20 3.15 -37.45
CA HIS A 825 -18.58 2.63 -37.49
C HIS A 825 -18.59 1.20 -36.97
N ILE A 826 -19.70 0.79 -36.37
CA ILE A 826 -19.96 -0.63 -36.10
C ILE A 826 -20.63 -1.19 -37.36
N ASP A 827 -19.98 -2.18 -37.99
CA ASP A 827 -20.48 -2.78 -39.23
C ASP A 827 -21.84 -3.45 -39.03
N HIS A 828 -21.97 -4.23 -37.95
CA HIS A 828 -23.12 -5.10 -37.73
C HIS A 828 -23.32 -5.38 -36.24
N VAL A 829 -24.54 -5.25 -35.74
CA VAL A 829 -24.95 -5.73 -34.42
C VAL A 829 -26.09 -6.71 -34.59
N THR A 830 -26.00 -7.88 -33.97
CA THR A 830 -27.13 -8.82 -33.86
C THR A 830 -27.50 -9.05 -32.41
N ALA A 831 -28.78 -9.27 -32.13
CA ALA A 831 -29.30 -9.63 -30.83
C ALA A 831 -30.54 -10.52 -30.97
N ASP A 832 -30.44 -11.77 -30.50
CA ASP A 832 -31.50 -12.74 -30.36
C ASP A 832 -31.97 -12.79 -28.89
N ALA A 833 -33.12 -12.17 -28.60
CA ALA A 833 -33.82 -12.26 -27.34
C ALA A 833 -34.84 -13.41 -27.32
N THR A 834 -34.92 -14.18 -26.24
CA THR A 834 -35.93 -15.22 -25.99
C THR A 834 -36.53 -15.06 -24.60
N GLY A 835 -37.68 -15.69 -24.28
CA GLY A 835 -38.24 -15.68 -22.93
C GLY A 835 -38.98 -14.41 -22.55
N LEU A 836 -39.60 -13.76 -23.53
CA LEU A 836 -40.33 -12.49 -23.43
C LEU A 836 -41.76 -12.63 -22.82
N TYR A 837 -42.04 -13.65 -22.00
CA TYR A 837 -43.38 -13.93 -21.46
C TYR A 837 -43.45 -13.75 -19.94
N ASN A 838 -44.65 -13.38 -19.44
CA ASN A 838 -44.92 -13.33 -18.00
C ASN A 838 -45.21 -14.74 -17.47
N LEU A 839 -44.28 -15.29 -16.69
CA LEU A 839 -44.36 -16.59 -16.03
C LEU A 839 -45.50 -16.71 -15.00
N THR A 840 -45.96 -15.58 -14.45
CA THR A 840 -46.88 -15.57 -13.29
C THR A 840 -48.33 -15.83 -13.69
N ASP A 841 -48.75 -15.30 -14.84
CA ASP A 841 -50.11 -15.46 -15.38
C ASP A 841 -50.13 -16.29 -16.66
N GLY A 842 -48.97 -16.69 -17.18
CA GLY A 842 -48.84 -17.43 -18.44
C GLY A 842 -49.28 -16.61 -19.65
N THR A 843 -49.51 -15.31 -19.48
CA THR A 843 -49.81 -14.41 -20.58
C THR A 843 -48.48 -14.00 -21.19
N ALA A 844 -48.33 -14.29 -22.49
CA ALA A 844 -47.25 -13.67 -23.24
C ALA A 844 -47.42 -12.14 -23.20
N LEU A 845 -46.37 -11.39 -23.54
CA LEU A 845 -46.56 -10.04 -24.08
C LEU A 845 -47.74 -10.04 -25.07
N PRO A 846 -48.45 -8.91 -25.30
CA PRO A 846 -49.73 -8.81 -26.01
C PRO A 846 -49.92 -9.51 -27.38
N LEU A 847 -48.96 -10.29 -27.87
CA LEU A 847 -48.92 -10.97 -29.16
C LEU A 847 -48.40 -12.43 -29.13
N GLY A 848 -48.18 -13.06 -27.97
CA GLY A 848 -47.67 -14.44 -27.96
C GLY A 848 -46.19 -14.59 -28.28
N ILE A 849 -45.43 -13.49 -28.33
CA ILE A 849 -44.03 -13.45 -28.75
C ILE A 849 -43.12 -14.07 -27.68
N ASP A 850 -42.27 -15.02 -28.08
CA ASP A 850 -41.23 -15.61 -27.24
C ASP A 850 -39.84 -15.19 -27.69
N THR A 851 -39.61 -15.01 -29.00
CA THR A 851 -38.31 -14.70 -29.58
C THR A 851 -38.32 -13.37 -30.34
N LEU A 852 -37.25 -12.61 -30.22
CA LEU A 852 -36.96 -11.38 -30.95
C LEU A 852 -35.55 -11.52 -31.55
N HIS A 853 -35.40 -11.42 -32.87
CA HIS A 853 -34.13 -11.22 -33.54
C HIS A 853 -34.04 -9.75 -33.96
N ALA A 854 -32.97 -9.07 -33.58
CA ALA A 854 -32.63 -7.73 -34.02
C ALA A 854 -31.29 -7.77 -34.74
N ALA A 855 -31.17 -7.12 -35.89
CA ALA A 855 -29.90 -6.87 -36.55
C ALA A 855 -29.83 -5.40 -36.97
N VAL A 856 -28.68 -4.76 -36.76
CA VAL A 856 -28.44 -3.36 -37.14
C VAL A 856 -27.15 -3.31 -37.95
N ASP A 857 -27.22 -2.85 -39.19
CA ASP A 857 -26.06 -2.63 -40.06
C ASP A 857 -25.65 -1.16 -40.04
N ASP A 858 -24.35 -0.92 -40.08
CA ASP A 858 -23.72 0.40 -40.23
C ASP A 858 -24.21 1.40 -39.15
N ILE A 859 -23.93 1.10 -37.89
CA ILE A 859 -24.23 2.03 -36.78
C ILE A 859 -23.24 3.19 -36.88
N PRO A 860 -23.73 4.45 -36.88
CA PRO A 860 -22.89 5.63 -37.01
C PRO A 860 -21.90 5.73 -35.84
N SER A 861 -20.86 6.54 -36.07
CA SER A 861 -19.84 6.79 -35.06
C SER A 861 -20.34 7.55 -33.83
N HIS A 862 -21.60 7.98 -33.79
CA HIS A 862 -22.20 8.56 -32.60
C HIS A 862 -23.68 8.16 -32.56
N MET A 863 -24.14 7.70 -31.41
CA MET A 863 -25.52 7.28 -31.19
C MET A 863 -26.00 7.76 -29.83
N ARG A 864 -27.19 8.35 -29.81
CA ARG A 864 -27.92 8.67 -28.58
C ARG A 864 -29.22 7.90 -28.53
N ALA A 865 -29.38 7.05 -27.52
CA ALA A 865 -30.58 6.30 -27.22
C ALA A 865 -31.22 6.85 -25.94
N VAL A 866 -32.47 7.30 -26.04
CA VAL A 866 -33.27 7.77 -24.89
C VAL A 866 -34.33 6.74 -24.56
N PHE A 867 -34.33 6.24 -23.33
CA PHE A 867 -35.33 5.34 -22.78
C PHE A 867 -36.21 6.12 -21.80
N SER A 868 -37.50 6.26 -22.09
CA SER A 868 -38.49 6.92 -21.21
C SER A 868 -39.50 5.91 -20.68
N SER A 869 -39.78 5.94 -19.38
CA SER A 869 -40.82 5.10 -18.75
C SER A 869 -42.18 5.80 -18.62
N GLN A 870 -42.28 7.12 -18.87
CA GLN A 870 -43.52 7.87 -18.61
C GLN A 870 -44.66 7.61 -19.61
N ASN A 871 -44.40 7.08 -20.81
CA ASN A 871 -45.40 6.92 -21.89
C ASN A 871 -45.30 5.59 -22.66
N GLY A 872 -44.87 4.52 -21.98
CA GLY A 872 -44.39 3.30 -22.65
C GLY A 872 -42.94 3.46 -23.09
N THR A 873 -42.21 2.35 -23.19
CA THR A 873 -40.80 2.32 -23.61
C THR A 873 -40.68 2.84 -25.04
N SER A 874 -40.41 4.12 -25.18
CA SER A 874 -40.03 4.73 -26.46
C SER A 874 -38.52 4.62 -26.62
N PHE A 875 -38.09 4.14 -27.78
CA PHE A 875 -36.69 4.12 -28.20
C PHE A 875 -36.56 5.11 -29.35
N SER A 876 -35.71 6.13 -29.16
CA SER A 876 -35.33 7.04 -30.25
C SER A 876 -33.83 6.93 -30.47
N PHE A 877 -33.44 6.74 -31.72
CA PHE A 877 -32.05 6.81 -32.16
C PHE A 877 -31.85 8.16 -32.82
N ALA A 878 -31.03 9.01 -32.21
CA ALA A 878 -30.58 10.23 -32.86
C ALA A 878 -29.09 10.04 -33.20
N PRO A 879 -28.68 10.07 -34.48
CA PRO A 879 -27.27 10.07 -34.85
C PRO A 879 -26.51 11.33 -34.39
N ARG A 880 -27.16 12.27 -33.65
CA ARG A 880 -26.57 13.54 -33.21
C ARG A 880 -26.93 13.94 -31.78
N GLY A 881 -26.04 14.72 -31.17
CA GLY A 881 -26.42 15.67 -30.11
C GLY A 881 -27.30 16.78 -30.71
N GLN A 882 -28.22 17.33 -29.92
CA GLN A 882 -29.31 18.22 -30.34
C GLN A 882 -28.89 19.51 -31.11
N ASN A 883 -27.58 19.79 -31.29
CA ASN A 883 -27.04 21.06 -31.78
C ASN A 883 -26.04 20.98 -32.97
N ASP A 884 -25.68 19.81 -33.51
CA ASP A 884 -24.69 19.71 -34.61
C ASP A 884 -25.28 19.85 -36.03
N PRO A 885 -24.58 20.52 -36.97
CA PRO A 885 -25.04 20.74 -38.34
C PRO A 885 -25.11 19.44 -39.15
N PRO A 886 -25.97 19.38 -40.20
CA PRO A 886 -26.26 18.13 -40.88
C PRO A 886 -25.12 17.53 -41.69
N ASN A 887 -24.50 16.50 -41.13
CA ASN A 887 -23.69 15.48 -41.78
C ASN A 887 -24.56 14.24 -42.10
N ASN A 888 -24.43 13.70 -43.32
CA ASN A 888 -25.21 12.57 -43.87
C ASN A 888 -24.87 11.21 -43.23
N GLN A 889 -24.74 11.13 -41.90
CA GLN A 889 -24.56 9.86 -41.21
C GLN A 889 -25.94 9.26 -40.91
N HIS A 890 -26.20 8.08 -41.47
CA HIS A 890 -27.46 7.34 -41.36
C HIS A 890 -27.17 5.99 -40.68
N ILE A 891 -28.17 5.41 -40.01
CA ILE A 891 -28.10 3.99 -39.64
C ILE A 891 -28.44 3.21 -40.90
N GLY A 892 -27.55 2.31 -41.34
CA GLY A 892 -27.66 1.64 -42.64
C GLY A 892 -28.90 0.75 -42.75
N ARG A 893 -29.06 -0.22 -41.84
CA ARG A 893 -30.22 -1.12 -41.80
C ARG A 893 -30.61 -1.45 -40.37
N ILE A 894 -31.91 -1.49 -40.07
CA ILE A 894 -32.45 -2.11 -38.86
C ILE A 894 -33.42 -3.21 -39.28
N LEU A 895 -33.11 -4.45 -38.94
CA LEU A 895 -33.98 -5.61 -39.05
C LEU A 895 -34.47 -6.00 -37.65
N LEU A 896 -35.78 -6.02 -37.45
CA LEU A 896 -36.43 -6.50 -36.24
C LEU A 896 -37.37 -7.64 -36.60
N GLN A 897 -37.23 -8.82 -36.03
CA GLN A 897 -38.09 -9.99 -36.27
C GLN A 897 -38.60 -10.56 -34.93
N LEU A 898 -39.91 -10.48 -34.69
CA LEU A 898 -40.59 -11.02 -33.52
C LEU A 898 -41.28 -12.35 -33.88
N TYR A 899 -41.18 -13.36 -33.02
CA TYR A 899 -41.73 -14.72 -33.23
C TYR A 899 -42.35 -15.30 -31.95
N PRO A 900 -43.41 -16.12 -32.02
CA PRO A 900 -43.94 -16.88 -30.86
C PRO A 900 -43.12 -18.11 -30.48
N SER A 901 -42.27 -18.58 -31.38
CA SER A 901 -41.40 -19.75 -31.17
C SER A 901 -40.23 -19.72 -32.15
N ALA A 902 -39.11 -20.36 -31.79
CA ALA A 902 -37.86 -20.34 -32.55
C ALA A 902 -38.02 -20.85 -33.99
N ALA A 903 -38.23 -19.93 -34.94
CA ALA A 903 -38.18 -20.17 -36.37
C ALA A 903 -37.23 -19.12 -36.98
N GLY A 904 -36.35 -19.56 -37.89
CA GLY A 904 -35.23 -18.75 -38.40
C GLY A 904 -35.62 -17.48 -39.17
N PRO A 905 -34.61 -16.67 -39.54
CA PRO A 905 -34.80 -15.38 -40.21
C PRO A 905 -35.58 -15.54 -41.53
N HIS A 906 -36.51 -14.62 -41.82
CA HIS A 906 -37.04 -14.47 -43.17
C HIS A 906 -36.05 -13.71 -44.05
N ASN A 907 -35.94 -14.12 -45.31
CA ASN A 907 -35.27 -13.36 -46.34
C ASN A 907 -36.19 -12.18 -46.73
N SER A 908 -35.93 -11.00 -46.18
CA SER A 908 -36.39 -9.76 -46.84
C SER A 908 -35.68 -9.62 -48.19
N VAL A 909 -36.34 -8.97 -49.13
CA VAL A 909 -35.74 -8.68 -50.45
C VAL A 909 -34.85 -7.47 -50.28
N ALA A 910 -33.55 -7.60 -50.55
CA ALA A 910 -32.60 -6.49 -50.41
C ALA A 910 -33.04 -5.27 -51.26
N GLY A 911 -33.10 -4.09 -50.63
CA GLY A 911 -33.41 -2.82 -51.29
C GLY A 911 -34.82 -2.26 -51.08
N HIS A 912 -35.69 -2.93 -50.32
CA HIS A 912 -37.04 -2.45 -49.98
C HIS A 912 -37.21 -2.35 -48.46
N GLN A 913 -37.75 -1.23 -47.96
CA GLN A 913 -38.20 -1.14 -46.57
C GLN A 913 -39.47 -1.98 -46.45
N THR A 914 -39.46 -3.02 -45.62
CA THR A 914 -40.56 -3.99 -45.52
C THR A 914 -41.02 -4.15 -44.08
N ALA A 915 -42.30 -3.85 -43.79
CA ALA A 915 -42.95 -4.21 -42.54
C ALA A 915 -43.97 -5.34 -42.77
N TYR A 916 -43.68 -6.53 -42.25
CA TYR A 916 -44.52 -7.73 -42.31
C TYR A 916 -45.09 -8.08 -40.93
N GLY A 917 -46.42 -8.12 -40.78
CA GLY A 917 -47.08 -8.57 -39.56
C GLY A 917 -48.03 -9.74 -39.81
N ASN A 918 -47.73 -10.94 -39.31
CA ASN A 918 -48.68 -12.06 -39.25
C ASN A 918 -49.31 -12.16 -37.85
N LEU A 919 -50.57 -11.74 -37.76
CA LEU A 919 -51.29 -11.60 -36.50
C LEU A 919 -51.70 -12.94 -35.85
N GLN A 920 -51.68 -14.04 -36.60
CA GLN A 920 -52.02 -15.38 -36.10
C GLN A 920 -50.82 -16.07 -35.48
N THR A 921 -49.68 -15.96 -36.16
CA THR A 921 -48.42 -16.49 -35.69
C THR A 921 -47.67 -15.47 -34.86
N GLY A 922 -48.32 -14.44 -34.29
CA GLY A 922 -47.67 -13.39 -33.48
C GLY A 922 -46.36 -12.83 -34.06
N ARG A 923 -46.21 -12.88 -35.39
CA ARG A 923 -44.93 -12.68 -36.05
C ARG A 923 -44.89 -11.28 -36.63
N PHE A 924 -43.85 -10.54 -36.33
CA PHE A 924 -43.63 -9.23 -36.90
C PHE A 924 -42.23 -9.17 -37.47
N THR A 925 -42.02 -8.53 -38.61
CA THR A 925 -40.71 -8.33 -39.22
C THR A 925 -40.69 -6.94 -39.80
N ALA A 926 -39.81 -6.07 -39.30
CA ALA A 926 -39.55 -4.77 -39.90
C ALA A 926 -38.10 -4.76 -40.40
N ASP A 927 -37.90 -4.46 -41.67
CA ASP A 927 -36.60 -4.22 -42.28
C ASP A 927 -36.59 -2.80 -42.83
N ILE A 928 -35.73 -1.95 -42.31
CA ILE A 928 -35.70 -0.52 -42.65
C ILE A 928 -34.27 -0.11 -42.98
N HIS A 929 -34.09 0.52 -44.14
CA HIS A 929 -32.80 0.99 -44.66
C HIS A 929 -32.68 2.52 -44.61
N ASP A 930 -31.46 3.06 -44.48
CA ASP A 930 -31.11 4.50 -44.53
C ASP A 930 -31.93 5.38 -43.57
N ILE A 931 -31.92 4.98 -42.30
CA ILE A 931 -32.81 5.53 -41.28
C ILE A 931 -32.24 6.85 -40.72
N GLY A 932 -33.06 7.90 -40.74
CA GLY A 932 -32.84 9.16 -40.01
C GLY A 932 -33.37 9.11 -38.56
N ASP A 933 -34.11 10.13 -38.11
CA ASP A 933 -34.71 10.18 -36.77
C ASP A 933 -35.97 9.28 -36.67
N THR A 934 -35.80 7.99 -36.38
CA THR A 934 -36.94 7.05 -36.27
C THR A 934 -37.25 6.67 -34.82
N PHE A 935 -38.53 6.56 -34.49
CA PHE A 935 -38.99 6.10 -33.18
C PHE A 935 -40.06 5.02 -33.35
N PHE A 936 -40.00 3.98 -32.52
CA PHE A 936 -41.03 2.94 -32.45
C PHE A 936 -41.76 3.06 -31.12
N GLN A 937 -43.10 3.09 -31.13
CA GLN A 937 -43.91 3.15 -29.90
C GLN A 937 -45.08 2.16 -29.96
N ILE A 938 -44.91 1.01 -29.31
CA ILE A 938 -45.99 0.04 -29.11
C ILE A 938 -46.68 0.39 -27.79
N THR A 939 -47.97 0.75 -27.84
CA THR A 939 -48.75 1.08 -26.64
C THR A 939 -49.87 0.06 -26.39
N ASP A 940 -50.26 -0.10 -25.14
CA ASP A 940 -51.32 -1.03 -24.71
C ASP A 940 -52.70 -0.72 -25.31
N ALA A 941 -52.88 0.48 -25.89
CA ALA A 941 -54.14 0.97 -26.45
C ALA A 941 -54.19 1.01 -28.00
N GLY A 942 -53.15 0.53 -28.69
CA GLY A 942 -53.05 0.54 -30.16
C GLY A 942 -51.61 0.48 -30.66
N GLN A 943 -51.40 -0.10 -31.85
CA GLN A 943 -50.08 -0.19 -32.49
C GLN A 943 -49.79 1.11 -33.26
N ASN A 944 -49.03 2.04 -32.68
CA ASN A 944 -48.60 3.24 -33.40
C ASN A 944 -47.22 3.01 -34.01
N MET A 945 -47.10 3.08 -35.34
CA MET A 945 -45.82 2.94 -36.04
C MET A 945 -45.45 4.27 -36.73
N GLY A 946 -44.76 5.16 -36.03
CA GLY A 946 -44.21 6.38 -36.64
C GLY A 946 -42.91 6.11 -37.39
N TYR A 947 -42.75 6.63 -38.60
CA TYR A 947 -41.50 6.53 -39.35
C TYR A 947 -41.03 7.92 -39.81
N ASP A 948 -39.71 8.15 -39.86
CA ASP A 948 -39.15 9.33 -40.54
C ASP A 948 -38.30 8.82 -41.71
N ILE A 949 -38.92 8.70 -42.88
CA ILE A 949 -38.31 8.06 -44.05
C ILE A 949 -37.55 9.10 -44.85
N SER A 950 -36.29 8.80 -45.16
CA SER A 950 -35.50 9.58 -46.10
C SER A 950 -35.67 9.03 -47.53
N SER A 951 -36.57 9.62 -48.31
CA SER A 951 -36.63 9.56 -49.79
C SER A 951 -36.78 8.21 -50.54
N ALA A 952 -36.79 7.05 -49.87
CA ALA A 952 -36.99 5.74 -50.52
C ALA A 952 -38.46 5.26 -50.45
N PRO A 953 -38.98 4.51 -51.45
CA PRO A 953 -40.30 3.90 -51.39
C PRO A 953 -40.47 2.98 -50.17
N LEU A 954 -41.66 3.00 -49.54
CA LEU A 954 -42.01 2.14 -48.40
C LEU A 954 -42.99 1.06 -48.84
N ASP A 955 -42.62 -0.21 -48.70
CA ASP A 955 -43.55 -1.33 -48.83
C ASP A 955 -44.03 -1.81 -47.45
N TYR A 956 -45.33 -2.02 -47.31
CA TYR A 956 -45.92 -2.61 -46.11
C TYR A 956 -46.80 -3.80 -46.47
N GLU A 957 -46.80 -4.82 -45.62
CA GLU A 957 -47.64 -6.01 -45.74
C GLU A 957 -48.12 -6.49 -44.36
N PHE A 958 -49.39 -6.33 -44.08
CA PHE A 958 -50.06 -6.90 -42.91
C PHE A 958 -50.86 -8.10 -43.33
N VAL A 959 -50.75 -9.24 -42.63
CA VAL A 959 -51.50 -10.47 -42.92
C VAL A 959 -52.20 -10.94 -41.64
N GLN A 960 -53.53 -10.97 -41.65
CA GLN A 960 -54.37 -11.61 -40.65
C GLN A 960 -54.38 -13.13 -40.83
N GLY A 961 -54.72 -13.82 -39.75
CA GLY A 961 -54.63 -15.28 -39.69
C GLY A 961 -55.61 -16.07 -40.56
N ASP A 962 -56.70 -15.47 -40.98
CA ASP A 962 -57.63 -16.08 -41.93
C ASP A 962 -57.18 -15.94 -43.39
N GLY A 963 -55.94 -15.47 -43.62
CA GLY A 963 -55.41 -15.21 -44.96
C GLY A 963 -55.78 -13.84 -45.50
N LYS A 964 -56.43 -12.99 -44.68
CA LYS A 964 -56.66 -11.60 -45.05
C LYS A 964 -55.37 -10.79 -44.94
N PHE A 965 -55.21 -9.73 -45.72
CA PHE A 965 -54.02 -8.90 -45.75
C PHE A 965 -54.33 -7.47 -46.13
N LEU A 966 -53.42 -6.56 -45.78
CA LEU A 966 -53.30 -5.20 -46.27
C LEU A 966 -51.84 -5.00 -46.70
N LYS A 967 -51.61 -4.89 -48.00
CA LYS A 967 -50.33 -4.58 -48.61
C LYS A 967 -50.36 -3.18 -49.20
N GLY A 968 -49.23 -2.54 -49.35
CA GLY A 968 -49.17 -1.29 -50.08
C GLY A 968 -47.76 -0.77 -50.28
N GLU A 969 -47.63 0.19 -51.18
CA GLU A 969 -46.39 0.88 -51.51
C GLU A 969 -46.64 2.39 -51.40
N ILE A 970 -45.78 3.12 -50.71
CA ILE A 970 -45.80 4.60 -50.70
C ILE A 970 -44.60 5.07 -51.52
N SER A 971 -44.85 5.79 -52.61
CA SER A 971 -43.76 6.34 -53.43
C SER A 971 -43.34 7.72 -52.92
N ASN A 972 -42.02 7.95 -52.85
CA ASN A 972 -41.40 9.22 -52.48
C ASN A 972 -41.93 9.82 -51.14
N PRO A 973 -41.97 9.02 -50.05
CA PRO A 973 -42.56 9.46 -48.79
C PRO A 973 -41.81 10.67 -48.22
N THR A 974 -42.57 11.68 -47.80
CA THR A 974 -42.04 12.72 -46.90
C THR A 974 -42.07 12.19 -45.46
N PRO A 975 -41.23 12.71 -44.54
CA PRO A 975 -41.25 12.35 -43.12
C PRO A 975 -42.68 12.27 -42.56
N ALA A 976 -43.17 11.11 -42.11
CA ALA A 976 -44.59 10.99 -41.74
C ALA A 976 -44.90 9.92 -40.68
N THR A 977 -45.79 10.25 -39.75
CA THR A 977 -46.31 9.27 -38.79
C THR A 977 -47.38 8.41 -39.48
N ILE A 978 -47.32 7.08 -39.32
CA ILE A 978 -48.36 6.13 -39.77
C ILE A 978 -48.98 5.47 -38.54
N ASN A 979 -50.12 5.96 -38.05
CA ASN A 979 -50.81 5.25 -36.97
C ASN A 979 -51.57 4.05 -37.55
N LEU A 980 -51.49 2.89 -36.90
CA LEU A 980 -52.17 1.65 -37.29
C LEU A 980 -52.96 1.08 -36.11
N ASN A 981 -54.17 1.58 -35.90
CA ASN A 981 -55.06 0.93 -34.94
C ASN A 981 -55.62 -0.33 -35.59
N MET A 982 -55.37 -1.51 -35.00
CA MET A 982 -55.83 -2.82 -35.49
C MET A 982 -56.70 -3.59 -34.49
N THR A 983 -57.11 -2.96 -33.38
CA THR A 983 -57.84 -3.65 -32.31
C THR A 983 -59.25 -4.05 -32.74
N ASP A 984 -59.93 -3.19 -33.51
CA ASP A 984 -61.30 -3.43 -34.06
C ASP A 984 -61.55 -2.79 -35.45
N LYS A 985 -60.60 -1.99 -35.96
CA LYS A 985 -60.65 -1.24 -37.23
C LYS A 985 -59.26 -1.29 -37.86
N VAL A 986 -59.07 -0.91 -39.12
CA VAL A 986 -57.73 -0.59 -39.65
C VAL A 986 -57.72 0.90 -39.97
N ASP A 987 -57.12 1.68 -39.07
CA ASP A 987 -56.96 3.12 -39.26
C ASP A 987 -55.51 3.37 -39.69
N VAL A 988 -55.28 3.75 -40.95
CA VAL A 988 -53.99 4.19 -41.48
C VAL A 988 -54.00 5.71 -41.51
N HIS A 989 -53.41 6.34 -40.50
CA HIS A 989 -53.28 7.80 -40.47
C HIS A 989 -51.89 8.21 -40.91
N TYR A 990 -51.74 8.65 -42.16
CA TYR A 990 -50.51 9.25 -42.67
C TYR A 990 -50.48 10.74 -42.34
N ARG A 991 -49.44 11.22 -41.68
CA ARG A 991 -49.25 12.66 -41.40
C ARG A 991 -47.80 13.08 -41.61
N ALA A 992 -47.55 13.81 -42.69
CA ALA A 992 -46.26 14.41 -43.04
C ALA A 992 -45.78 15.44 -42.00
N LYS A 993 -44.48 15.68 -41.91
CA LYS A 993 -43.89 16.75 -41.08
C LYS A 993 -43.84 18.09 -41.80
N THR A 994 -43.94 18.08 -43.12
CA THR A 994 -43.95 19.27 -43.97
C THR A 994 -45.17 19.23 -44.88
N ASP A 995 -45.62 20.38 -45.37
CA ASP A 995 -46.80 20.50 -46.25
C ASP A 995 -46.52 20.00 -47.69
N THR A 996 -45.64 19.01 -47.82
CA THR A 996 -45.15 18.46 -49.07
C THR A 996 -46.02 17.26 -49.45
N GLN A 997 -46.49 17.26 -50.70
CA GLN A 997 -47.38 16.25 -51.26
C GLN A 997 -46.70 14.88 -51.36
N ILE A 998 -47.48 13.79 -51.22
CA ILE A 998 -47.02 12.43 -51.54
C ILE A 998 -47.39 12.12 -52.98
N ASP A 999 -46.46 11.50 -53.72
CA ASP A 999 -46.65 11.14 -55.12
C ASP A 999 -47.75 10.08 -55.27
N SER A 1000 -47.65 8.93 -54.57
CA SER A 1000 -48.70 7.91 -54.57
C SER A 1000 -48.70 6.97 -53.35
N ILE A 1001 -49.87 6.39 -53.04
CA ILE A 1001 -50.07 5.27 -52.11
C ILE A 1001 -50.83 4.17 -52.85
N THR A 1002 -50.17 3.03 -53.08
CA THR A 1002 -50.82 1.78 -53.50
C THR A 1002 -51.30 1.01 -52.27
N LEU A 1003 -52.50 0.45 -52.32
CA LEU A 1003 -53.20 -0.31 -51.29
C LEU A 1003 -53.78 -1.58 -51.92
N LYS A 1004 -53.45 -2.75 -51.41
CA LYS A 1004 -54.03 -4.03 -51.81
C LYS A 1004 -54.53 -4.76 -50.58
N THR A 1005 -55.81 -5.08 -50.48
CA THR A 1005 -56.34 -5.73 -49.29
C THR A 1005 -57.52 -6.64 -49.57
N ASN A 1006 -57.61 -7.74 -48.82
CA ASN A 1006 -58.81 -8.58 -48.74
C ASN A 1006 -59.38 -8.62 -47.30
N LEU A 1007 -59.18 -7.54 -46.52
CA LEU A 1007 -59.74 -7.39 -45.18
C LEU A 1007 -61.28 -7.29 -45.17
N ALA A 1008 -61.85 -6.82 -46.28
CA ALA A 1008 -63.27 -6.80 -46.58
C ALA A 1008 -63.73 -8.17 -47.13
N PRO A 1009 -65.05 -8.45 -47.25
CA PRO A 1009 -65.57 -9.61 -47.98
C PRO A 1009 -65.35 -9.52 -49.51
N GLY A 1010 -64.09 -9.33 -49.93
CA GLY A 1010 -63.67 -9.04 -51.30
C GLY A 1010 -62.18 -8.70 -51.39
N TYR A 1011 -61.68 -8.33 -52.57
CA TYR A 1011 -60.29 -7.89 -52.79
C TYR A 1011 -60.27 -6.47 -53.38
N ILE A 1012 -59.49 -5.59 -52.77
CA ILE A 1012 -59.21 -4.21 -53.16
C ILE A 1012 -57.79 -4.15 -53.72
N ASP A 1013 -57.60 -3.46 -54.85
CA ASP A 1013 -56.31 -3.04 -55.40
C ASP A 1013 -56.45 -1.59 -55.86
N ALA A 1014 -55.93 -0.65 -55.09
CA ALA A 1014 -56.12 0.78 -55.29
C ALA A 1014 -54.76 1.49 -55.32
N ASN A 1015 -54.62 2.50 -56.17
CA ASN A 1015 -53.49 3.40 -56.24
C ASN A 1015 -54.03 4.83 -56.15
N LEU A 1016 -53.70 5.50 -55.05
CA LEU A 1016 -54.00 6.90 -54.83
C LEU A 1016 -52.79 7.73 -55.26
N GLN A 1017 -53.01 8.84 -55.94
CA GLN A 1017 -51.98 9.81 -56.32
C GLN A 1017 -52.36 11.20 -55.80
N ASN A 1018 -51.39 12.12 -55.78
CA ASN A 1018 -51.56 13.51 -55.37
C ASN A 1018 -52.00 13.71 -53.91
N ILE A 1019 -51.44 12.93 -52.99
CA ILE A 1019 -52.01 12.74 -51.67
C ILE A 1019 -51.64 13.90 -50.73
N ALA A 1020 -52.62 14.34 -49.93
CA ALA A 1020 -52.44 15.41 -48.96
C ALA A 1020 -51.35 15.06 -47.91
N PRO A 1021 -50.72 16.06 -47.29
CA PRO A 1021 -49.73 15.84 -46.25
C PRO A 1021 -50.35 15.29 -44.96
N ASP A 1022 -51.66 15.33 -44.76
CA ASP A 1022 -52.34 14.67 -43.64
C ASP A 1022 -53.57 13.91 -44.18
N VAL A 1023 -53.46 12.58 -44.25
CA VAL A 1023 -54.50 11.70 -44.79
C VAL A 1023 -54.80 10.58 -43.81
N LYS A 1024 -56.06 10.55 -43.41
CA LYS A 1024 -56.61 9.47 -42.60
C LYS A 1024 -57.38 8.50 -43.48
N VAL A 1025 -56.97 7.24 -43.48
CA VAL A 1025 -57.62 6.12 -44.18
C VAL A 1025 -58.21 5.18 -43.13
N CYS A 1026 -59.53 5.18 -42.94
CA CYS A 1026 -60.17 4.29 -41.98
C CYS A 1026 -60.92 3.17 -42.70
N PHE A 1027 -60.69 1.92 -42.27
CA PHE A 1027 -61.48 0.74 -42.62
C PHE A 1027 -62.21 0.24 -41.37
N ASP A 1028 -63.54 0.28 -41.34
CA ASP A 1028 -64.37 -0.11 -40.20
C ASP A 1028 -65.36 -1.20 -40.58
N GLN A 1029 -65.48 -2.24 -39.75
CA GLN A 1029 -66.51 -3.30 -39.88
C GLN A 1029 -67.73 -3.06 -38.98
N SER A 1030 -67.66 -2.10 -38.05
CA SER A 1030 -68.75 -1.72 -37.16
C SER A 1030 -69.35 -0.39 -37.60
N SER A 1031 -70.66 -0.34 -37.82
CA SER A 1031 -71.41 0.84 -38.27
C SER A 1031 -70.89 2.17 -37.72
N PHE A 1032 -70.51 3.09 -38.60
CA PHE A 1032 -70.09 4.44 -38.26
C PHE A 1032 -71.15 5.14 -37.39
N THR A 1033 -70.81 5.46 -36.14
CA THR A 1033 -71.48 6.50 -35.36
C THR A 1033 -70.43 7.52 -34.98
N ASP A 1034 -70.20 8.49 -35.88
CA ASP A 1034 -69.30 9.59 -35.54
C ASP A 1034 -69.93 10.40 -34.39
N GLY A 1035 -69.10 10.76 -33.42
CA GLY A 1035 -69.54 11.38 -32.17
C GLY A 1035 -70.11 12.78 -32.41
N GLY A 1036 -71.43 12.93 -32.29
CA GLY A 1036 -72.06 14.20 -31.87
C GLY A 1036 -73.09 14.85 -32.79
N GLY A 1037 -73.47 14.27 -33.92
CA GLY A 1037 -74.52 14.81 -34.81
C GLY A 1037 -75.68 13.83 -35.00
N VAL A 1038 -76.91 14.30 -34.84
CA VAL A 1038 -78.14 13.50 -34.99
C VAL A 1038 -78.32 13.11 -36.46
N HIS A 1039 -77.78 11.96 -36.89
CA HIS A 1039 -78.05 11.37 -38.20
C HIS A 1039 -78.63 9.95 -38.04
N HIS A 1040 -79.73 9.70 -38.74
CA HIS A 1040 -80.59 8.53 -38.60
C HIS A 1040 -79.96 7.22 -39.13
N ASN A 1041 -80.36 6.10 -38.49
CA ASN A 1041 -80.01 4.70 -38.77
C ASN A 1041 -79.87 4.35 -40.26
N MET A 1042 -78.64 4.19 -40.76
CA MET A 1042 -78.39 3.34 -41.92
C MET A 1042 -78.22 1.88 -41.48
N PRO A 1043 -78.62 0.89 -42.30
CA PRO A 1043 -78.31 -0.51 -42.02
C PRO A 1043 -76.78 -0.70 -41.95
N ASN A 1044 -76.31 -1.62 -41.12
CA ASN A 1044 -74.88 -1.91 -40.98
C ASN A 1044 -74.25 -2.16 -42.35
N ALA A 1045 -73.31 -1.29 -42.75
CA ALA A 1045 -72.44 -1.57 -43.88
C ALA A 1045 -71.49 -2.72 -43.50
N LEU A 1046 -71.15 -3.56 -44.47
CA LEU A 1046 -70.14 -4.61 -44.29
C LEU A 1046 -68.72 -4.08 -44.45
N PHE A 1047 -68.61 -2.91 -45.06
CA PHE A 1047 -67.37 -2.21 -45.30
C PHE A 1047 -67.66 -0.71 -45.39
N ASP A 1048 -67.05 0.09 -44.50
CA ASP A 1048 -66.95 1.54 -44.63
C ASP A 1048 -65.47 1.92 -44.77
N PHE A 1049 -65.18 2.76 -45.76
CA PHE A 1049 -63.88 3.34 -46.08
C PHE A 1049 -63.98 4.86 -46.06
N MET A 1050 -63.07 5.55 -45.38
CA MET A 1050 -63.05 7.02 -45.36
C MET A 1050 -61.66 7.57 -45.62
N LEU A 1051 -61.59 8.57 -46.51
CA LEU A 1051 -60.42 9.39 -46.81
C LEU A 1051 -60.71 10.84 -46.43
N THR A 1052 -59.99 11.35 -45.44
CA THR A 1052 -60.07 12.76 -45.04
C THR A 1052 -58.73 13.44 -45.29
N PRO A 1053 -58.60 14.24 -46.37
CA PRO A 1053 -57.41 15.05 -46.56
C PRO A 1053 -57.46 16.33 -45.74
N THR A 1054 -56.37 16.64 -45.09
CA THR A 1054 -56.13 17.95 -44.50
C THR A 1054 -54.73 18.43 -44.81
N ALA A 1055 -54.54 19.75 -44.87
CA ALA A 1055 -53.23 20.34 -44.69
C ALA A 1055 -52.80 20.16 -43.22
N LEU A 1056 -51.51 20.28 -42.91
CA LEU A 1056 -51.01 20.04 -41.55
C LEU A 1056 -51.59 20.96 -40.46
N ASN A 1057 -52.13 22.12 -40.87
CA ASN A 1057 -52.83 23.07 -39.99
C ASN A 1057 -54.31 22.72 -39.76
N GLY A 1058 -54.80 21.58 -40.29
CA GLY A 1058 -56.18 21.12 -40.18
C GLY A 1058 -57.15 21.74 -41.20
N ASN A 1059 -56.68 22.61 -42.11
CA ASN A 1059 -57.52 23.13 -43.18
C ASN A 1059 -57.75 22.07 -44.28
N PRO A 1060 -58.85 22.14 -45.04
CA PRO A 1060 -59.08 21.27 -46.18
C PRO A 1060 -57.94 21.35 -47.20
N TRP A 1061 -57.54 20.21 -47.76
CA TRP A 1061 -56.52 20.15 -48.81
C TRP A 1061 -57.05 20.74 -50.12
N SER A 1062 -56.24 21.57 -50.77
CA SER A 1062 -56.67 22.34 -51.95
C SER A 1062 -56.59 21.59 -53.27
N GLN A 1063 -55.85 20.48 -53.33
CA GLN A 1063 -55.75 19.63 -54.50
C GLN A 1063 -56.67 18.41 -54.36
N ARG A 1064 -57.14 17.86 -55.50
CA ARG A 1064 -57.92 16.62 -55.51
C ARG A 1064 -56.97 15.43 -55.52
N PHE A 1065 -57.34 14.36 -54.83
CA PHE A 1065 -56.73 13.06 -55.02
C PHE A 1065 -57.04 12.54 -56.42
N GLU A 1066 -56.25 11.58 -56.90
CA GLU A 1066 -56.59 10.75 -58.05
C GLU A 1066 -56.54 9.28 -57.60
N LEU A 1067 -57.60 8.52 -57.86
CA LEU A 1067 -57.72 7.11 -57.49
C LEU A 1067 -57.91 6.27 -58.75
N ASP A 1068 -56.98 5.34 -58.95
CA ASP A 1068 -57.16 4.18 -59.79
C ASP A 1068 -57.37 2.97 -58.90
N GLY A 1069 -58.29 2.06 -59.21
CA GLY A 1069 -58.40 0.86 -58.41
C GLY A 1069 -59.42 -0.16 -58.89
N THR A 1070 -59.44 -1.30 -58.23
CA THR A 1070 -60.41 -2.37 -58.46
C THR A 1070 -60.87 -2.93 -57.11
N TYR A 1071 -62.17 -3.13 -56.97
CA TYR A 1071 -62.78 -3.84 -55.85
C TYR A 1071 -63.60 -5.02 -56.36
N CYS A 1072 -63.20 -6.25 -56.01
CA CYS A 1072 -63.96 -7.46 -56.32
C CYS A 1072 -64.84 -7.87 -55.14
N PHE A 1073 -66.13 -8.10 -55.40
CA PHE A 1073 -67.06 -8.55 -54.37
C PHE A 1073 -66.95 -10.07 -54.18
N GLY A 1074 -66.92 -10.54 -52.92
CA GLY A 1074 -67.01 -11.97 -52.57
C GLY A 1074 -65.75 -12.83 -52.85
N GLU A 1075 -64.74 -12.28 -53.51
CA GLU A 1075 -63.50 -12.98 -53.88
C GLU A 1075 -62.30 -12.36 -53.18
N SER A 1076 -61.63 -13.15 -52.35
CA SER A 1076 -60.47 -12.72 -51.58
C SER A 1076 -59.13 -13.01 -52.27
N ASP A 1077 -59.14 -13.70 -53.42
CA ASP A 1077 -57.95 -14.08 -54.18
C ASP A 1077 -57.67 -13.09 -55.34
N PRO A 1078 -56.49 -12.42 -55.36
CA PRO A 1078 -56.13 -11.46 -56.41
C PRO A 1078 -56.03 -12.08 -57.80
N GLY A 1079 -55.53 -13.32 -57.90
CA GLY A 1079 -55.38 -14.01 -59.19
C GLY A 1079 -56.71 -14.25 -59.86
N THR A 1080 -57.73 -14.58 -59.07
CA THR A 1080 -59.10 -14.78 -59.54
C THR A 1080 -59.84 -13.45 -59.80
N CYS A 1081 -59.58 -12.41 -59.01
CA CYS A 1081 -60.22 -11.09 -59.13
C CYS A 1081 -59.71 -10.26 -60.35
N LEU A 1082 -58.40 -10.27 -60.57
CA LEU A 1082 -57.78 -9.44 -61.61
C LEU A 1082 -57.73 -10.15 -62.98
N ASP A 1083 -57.97 -11.47 -63.05
CA ASP A 1083 -58.01 -12.21 -64.30
C ASP A 1083 -59.26 -11.85 -65.12
N SER A 1084 -59.05 -11.14 -66.23
CA SER A 1084 -60.08 -10.81 -67.21
C SER A 1084 -60.83 -12.03 -67.80
N GLY A 1085 -60.27 -13.24 -67.67
CA GLY A 1085 -60.88 -14.51 -68.07
C GLY A 1085 -61.84 -15.12 -67.04
N ASN A 1086 -61.76 -14.70 -65.77
CA ASN A 1086 -62.71 -15.07 -64.71
C ASN A 1086 -63.79 -14.00 -64.60
N LYS A 1087 -64.95 -14.25 -65.20
CA LYS A 1087 -66.07 -13.29 -65.23
C LYS A 1087 -66.76 -13.23 -63.87
N LYS A 1088 -66.35 -12.30 -63.00
CA LYS A 1088 -66.87 -12.12 -61.63
C LYS A 1088 -67.29 -10.67 -61.33
N GLU A 1089 -68.09 -10.47 -60.27
CA GLU A 1089 -68.58 -9.15 -59.83
C GLU A 1089 -67.46 -8.23 -59.29
N ARG A 1090 -67.20 -7.09 -59.95
CA ARG A 1090 -66.17 -6.12 -59.52
C ARG A 1090 -66.45 -4.67 -59.92
N VAL A 1091 -65.93 -3.71 -59.16
CA VAL A 1091 -65.83 -2.28 -59.52
C VAL A 1091 -64.41 -2.00 -60.00
N ALA A 1092 -64.21 -1.41 -61.17
CA ALA A 1092 -62.96 -0.80 -61.60
C ALA A 1092 -63.12 0.72 -61.63
N ILE A 1093 -62.17 1.41 -61.05
CA ILE A 1093 -62.08 2.86 -60.92
C ILE A 1093 -60.84 3.29 -61.72
N ASN A 1094 -60.97 4.26 -62.62
CA ASN A 1094 -59.83 4.83 -63.34
C ASN A 1094 -59.94 6.36 -63.30
N ASP A 1095 -58.84 7.02 -62.93
CA ASP A 1095 -58.70 8.48 -62.89
C ASP A 1095 -59.81 9.17 -62.08
N LEU A 1096 -60.19 8.61 -60.92
CA LEU A 1096 -61.22 9.19 -60.08
C LEU A 1096 -60.64 10.28 -59.19
N LYS A 1097 -60.96 11.54 -59.50
CA LYS A 1097 -60.52 12.71 -58.76
C LYS A 1097 -61.57 13.21 -57.78
N PHE A 1098 -61.18 13.40 -56.51
CA PHE A 1098 -62.08 13.85 -55.44
C PHE A 1098 -61.36 14.65 -54.34
N GLY A 1099 -62.13 15.42 -53.57
CA GLY A 1099 -61.63 16.11 -52.37
C GLY A 1099 -61.68 15.20 -51.15
N LYS A 1100 -62.83 15.10 -50.48
CA LYS A 1100 -63.08 14.15 -49.39
C LYS A 1100 -63.92 12.99 -49.92
N MET A 1101 -63.70 11.76 -49.43
CA MET A 1101 -64.47 10.60 -49.89
C MET A 1101 -64.75 9.65 -48.73
N ALA A 1102 -66.02 9.28 -48.53
CA ALA A 1102 -66.40 8.10 -47.78
C ALA A 1102 -67.13 7.11 -48.69
N VAL A 1103 -66.77 5.84 -48.63
CA VAL A 1103 -67.33 4.75 -49.43
C VAL A 1103 -67.86 3.68 -48.50
N GLY A 1104 -69.15 3.34 -48.60
CA GLY A 1104 -69.72 2.25 -47.83
C GLY A 1104 -70.46 1.24 -48.72
N ALA A 1105 -70.37 -0.04 -48.38
CA ALA A 1105 -71.10 -1.11 -49.04
C ALA A 1105 -71.67 -2.15 -48.06
N GLY A 1106 -72.90 -2.62 -48.27
CA GLY A 1106 -73.55 -3.54 -47.34
C GLY A 1106 -74.59 -4.49 -47.95
N PHE A 1107 -75.00 -5.50 -47.17
CA PHE A 1107 -76.14 -6.38 -47.41
C PHE A 1107 -77.17 -6.20 -46.29
N THR A 1108 -78.46 -6.11 -46.64
CA THR A 1108 -79.55 -6.25 -45.66
C THR A 1108 -80.20 -7.62 -45.81
N GLU A 1109 -80.06 -8.49 -44.79
CA GLU A 1109 -80.93 -9.65 -44.62
C GLU A 1109 -82.21 -9.20 -43.90
N ASP A 1110 -83.23 -8.80 -44.66
CA ASP A 1110 -84.58 -8.72 -44.10
C ASP A 1110 -85.08 -10.14 -43.86
N GLY A 1111 -85.52 -10.43 -42.63
CA GLY A 1111 -85.86 -11.76 -42.07
C GLY A 1111 -86.96 -12.57 -42.80
N CYS A 1112 -86.75 -12.85 -44.07
CA CYS A 1112 -87.59 -13.66 -44.93
C CYS A 1112 -86.84 -14.98 -45.21
N THR A 1113 -87.26 -16.05 -44.55
CA THR A 1113 -86.65 -17.39 -44.62
C THR A 1113 -86.75 -18.08 -46.00
N ALA A 1114 -87.17 -17.38 -47.06
CA ALA A 1114 -87.32 -17.91 -48.42
C ALA A 1114 -86.77 -17.01 -49.55
N CYS A 1115 -86.09 -15.89 -49.26
CA CYS A 1115 -85.44 -15.07 -50.29
C CYS A 1115 -83.91 -15.18 -50.16
N THR A 1116 -83.25 -15.78 -51.15
CA THR A 1116 -81.79 -16.04 -51.15
C THR A 1116 -80.96 -14.96 -51.87
N ALA A 1117 -81.53 -13.79 -52.15
CA ALA A 1117 -80.82 -12.71 -52.84
C ALA A 1117 -80.61 -11.52 -51.89
N GLY A 1118 -79.43 -11.42 -51.30
CA GLY A 1118 -78.98 -10.22 -50.59
C GLY A 1118 -78.81 -9.06 -51.58
N ARG A 1119 -79.23 -7.84 -51.19
CA ARG A 1119 -79.06 -6.62 -52.00
C ARG A 1119 -77.73 -5.97 -51.69
N VAL A 1120 -76.93 -5.65 -52.71
CA VAL A 1120 -75.71 -4.84 -52.59
C VAL A 1120 -76.07 -3.38 -52.81
N TYR A 1121 -75.68 -2.50 -51.91
CA TYR A 1121 -75.62 -1.06 -52.15
C TYR A 1121 -74.19 -0.57 -51.98
N GLY A 1122 -73.79 0.44 -52.74
CA GLY A 1122 -72.52 1.16 -52.58
C GLY A 1122 -72.78 2.66 -52.62
N TYR A 1123 -72.16 3.46 -51.75
CA TYR A 1123 -72.28 4.92 -51.81
C TYR A 1123 -70.93 5.64 -51.79
N PHE A 1124 -70.89 6.86 -52.35
CA PHE A 1124 -69.79 7.81 -52.25
C PHE A 1124 -70.33 9.09 -51.60
N ASP A 1125 -69.85 9.45 -50.41
CA ASP A 1125 -70.08 10.75 -49.80
C ASP A 1125 -68.88 11.63 -50.08
N THR A 1126 -69.10 12.74 -50.80
CA THR A 1126 -68.00 13.62 -51.22
C THR A 1126 -68.02 14.98 -50.58
N ASP A 1127 -68.86 15.18 -49.56
CA ASP A 1127 -68.91 16.42 -48.76
C ASP A 1127 -68.99 17.68 -49.64
N ASN A 1128 -69.82 17.63 -50.69
CA ASN A 1128 -69.99 18.68 -51.70
C ASN A 1128 -68.72 19.01 -52.51
N THR A 1129 -67.77 18.07 -52.64
CA THR A 1129 -66.61 18.24 -53.52
C THR A 1129 -66.85 17.59 -54.89
N LEU A 1130 -66.36 18.24 -55.94
CA LEU A 1130 -66.53 17.80 -57.33
C LEU A 1130 -65.81 16.46 -57.56
N ILE A 1131 -66.51 15.50 -58.16
CA ILE A 1131 -65.95 14.19 -58.53
C ILE A 1131 -65.84 14.12 -60.06
N SER A 1132 -64.67 13.75 -60.57
CA SER A 1132 -64.48 13.49 -62.00
C SER A 1132 -63.68 12.21 -62.23
N GLY A 1133 -64.11 11.34 -63.14
CA GLY A 1133 -63.38 10.10 -63.45
C GLY A 1133 -64.24 9.01 -64.09
N ASP A 1134 -63.72 7.79 -64.14
CA ASP A 1134 -64.39 6.62 -64.70
C ASP A 1134 -64.59 5.52 -63.64
N VAL A 1135 -65.84 5.12 -63.38
CA VAL A 1135 -66.20 4.00 -62.49
C VAL A 1135 -67.03 2.99 -63.26
N LYS A 1136 -66.55 1.75 -63.33
CA LYS A 1136 -67.17 0.63 -64.04
C LYS A 1136 -67.49 -0.49 -63.08
N TYR A 1137 -68.75 -0.91 -63.02
CA TYR A 1137 -69.13 -2.15 -62.36
C TYR A 1137 -69.29 -3.27 -63.40
N PHE A 1138 -68.77 -4.45 -63.12
CA PHE A 1138 -68.86 -5.66 -63.93
C PHE A 1138 -69.62 -6.72 -63.14
N LYS A 1139 -70.46 -7.51 -63.82
CA LYS A 1139 -71.27 -8.60 -63.23
C LYS A 1139 -71.08 -9.87 -64.06
N ASP A 1140 -71.12 -11.04 -63.42
CA ASP A 1140 -70.85 -12.36 -63.99
C ASP A 1140 -71.33 -12.53 -65.45
N GLY A 1141 -70.43 -12.89 -66.35
CA GLY A 1141 -70.76 -13.31 -67.72
C GLY A 1141 -70.57 -12.27 -68.84
N ASP A 1142 -70.55 -10.97 -68.53
CA ASP A 1142 -70.47 -9.90 -69.54
C ASP A 1142 -69.12 -9.16 -69.57
N ASP A 1143 -68.60 -8.91 -70.77
CA ASP A 1143 -67.34 -8.16 -71.00
C ASP A 1143 -67.58 -6.64 -71.05
N GLY A 1144 -68.85 -6.21 -71.04
CA GLY A 1144 -69.27 -4.81 -70.92
C GLY A 1144 -69.52 -4.45 -69.46
N ALA A 1145 -69.13 -3.24 -69.06
CA ALA A 1145 -69.49 -2.72 -67.74
C ALA A 1145 -71.02 -2.67 -67.61
N PHE A 1146 -71.55 -3.32 -66.57
CA PHE A 1146 -72.97 -3.32 -66.21
C PHE A 1146 -73.46 -1.91 -65.83
N VAL A 1147 -72.58 -1.14 -65.17
CA VAL A 1147 -72.75 0.31 -64.96
C VAL A 1147 -71.43 0.98 -65.32
N HIS A 1148 -71.45 1.98 -66.19
CA HIS A 1148 -70.29 2.80 -66.56
C HIS A 1148 -70.62 4.27 -66.29
N TYR A 1149 -69.93 4.84 -65.32
CA TYR A 1149 -69.90 6.26 -65.07
C TYR A 1149 -68.63 6.86 -65.68
N HIS A 1150 -68.76 7.91 -66.47
CA HIS A 1150 -67.64 8.63 -67.06
C HIS A 1150 -67.96 10.12 -67.12
N SER A 1151 -67.10 10.97 -66.56
CA SER A 1151 -67.18 12.42 -66.76
C SER A 1151 -65.95 12.94 -67.49
N ASP A 1152 -66.14 13.44 -68.70
CA ASP A 1152 -65.08 14.02 -69.53
C ASP A 1152 -64.76 15.48 -69.09
N GLY A 1153 -63.67 15.66 -68.33
CA GLY A 1153 -63.01 16.96 -68.14
C GLY A 1153 -62.85 17.41 -66.67
N ASP A 1154 -61.68 18.00 -66.36
CA ASP A 1154 -61.31 18.48 -65.03
C ASP A 1154 -62.28 19.56 -64.46
N ASP A 1155 -63.01 20.25 -65.34
CA ASP A 1155 -63.98 21.30 -65.03
C ASP A 1155 -65.46 20.84 -65.13
N GLY A 1156 -65.71 19.57 -65.48
CA GLY A 1156 -67.05 19.04 -65.81
C GLY A 1156 -67.58 17.93 -64.89
N GLY A 1157 -66.91 17.65 -63.77
CA GLY A 1157 -67.35 16.63 -62.81
C GLY A 1157 -68.69 16.95 -62.15
N ILE A 1158 -69.31 15.92 -61.55
CA ILE A 1158 -70.57 16.07 -60.83
C ILE A 1158 -70.27 16.58 -59.42
N GLU A 1159 -70.87 17.72 -59.06
CA GLU A 1159 -70.95 18.19 -57.69
C GLU A 1159 -72.11 17.45 -57.02
N ALA A 1160 -71.82 16.31 -56.41
CA ALA A 1160 -72.81 15.56 -55.66
C ALA A 1160 -73.07 16.29 -54.34
N GLN A 1161 -74.27 16.86 -54.17
CA GLN A 1161 -74.66 17.36 -52.86
C GLN A 1161 -74.97 16.16 -51.96
N ASN A 1162 -74.14 15.97 -50.94
CA ASN A 1162 -74.19 14.90 -49.94
C ASN A 1162 -73.73 13.49 -50.43
N LYS A 1163 -74.53 12.70 -51.19
CA LYS A 1163 -74.25 11.25 -51.39
C LYS A 1163 -74.62 10.69 -52.77
N PHE A 1164 -73.70 9.96 -53.40
CA PHE A 1164 -73.94 9.15 -54.60
C PHE A 1164 -74.23 7.71 -54.20
N MET A 1165 -75.32 7.08 -54.68
CA MET A 1165 -75.68 5.69 -54.33
C MET A 1165 -75.86 4.83 -55.58
N PHE A 1166 -75.23 3.66 -55.60
CA PHE A 1166 -75.42 2.59 -56.57
C PHE A 1166 -76.25 1.48 -55.91
N VAL A 1167 -77.42 1.17 -56.46
CA VAL A 1167 -78.31 0.11 -55.94
C VAL A 1167 -78.77 -0.79 -57.07
N ASP A 1168 -78.59 -2.11 -56.91
CA ASP A 1168 -79.17 -3.12 -57.82
C ASP A 1168 -80.51 -3.60 -57.25
N TYR A 1169 -81.62 -3.27 -57.90
CA TYR A 1169 -82.97 -3.75 -57.54
C TYR A 1169 -83.42 -4.81 -58.53
N CYS A 1170 -83.60 -6.04 -58.04
CA CYS A 1170 -84.22 -7.13 -58.80
C CYS A 1170 -85.59 -7.47 -58.19
N ILE A 1171 -86.68 -7.18 -58.91
CA ILE A 1171 -88.05 -7.50 -58.48
C ILE A 1171 -88.53 -8.72 -59.28
N VAL A 1172 -88.58 -9.89 -58.63
CA VAL A 1172 -89.19 -11.09 -59.24
C VAL A 1172 -90.64 -11.21 -58.78
N CYS A 1173 -91.59 -11.02 -59.68
CA CYS A 1173 -93.00 -11.35 -59.42
C CYS A 1173 -93.19 -12.87 -59.47
N LEU A 1174 -93.32 -13.52 -58.31
CA LEU A 1174 -93.80 -14.89 -58.22
C LEU A 1174 -95.33 -14.91 -58.23
N ASN A 1175 -95.90 -15.62 -59.21
CA ASN A 1175 -97.33 -15.86 -59.32
C ASN A 1175 -97.81 -16.74 -58.15
N ASP A 1176 -98.48 -16.18 -57.13
CA ASP A 1176 -99.62 -16.84 -56.50
C ASP A 1176 -100.45 -15.92 -55.58
N THR A 1177 -101.75 -16.19 -55.59
CA THR A 1177 -102.89 -15.30 -55.31
C THR A 1177 -103.27 -15.08 -53.84
N ASN A 1178 -102.34 -14.81 -52.93
CA ASN A 1178 -102.70 -14.49 -51.53
C ASN A 1178 -102.18 -13.13 -51.08
N VAL A 1179 -103.11 -12.19 -50.93
CA VAL A 1179 -102.92 -10.82 -50.41
C VAL A 1179 -102.67 -10.89 -48.91
N TYR A 1180 -101.47 -10.52 -48.47
CA TYR A 1180 -101.19 -10.17 -47.07
C TYR A 1180 -101.15 -8.64 -46.93
N THR A 1181 -101.97 -8.10 -46.04
CA THR A 1181 -102.00 -6.68 -45.69
C THR A 1181 -100.88 -6.36 -44.70
N VAL A 1182 -99.91 -5.53 -45.12
CA VAL A 1182 -98.95 -4.84 -44.24
C VAL A 1182 -99.28 -3.35 -44.27
N SER A 1183 -99.21 -2.67 -43.12
CA SER A 1183 -99.68 -1.29 -42.96
C SER A 1183 -98.82 -0.31 -43.76
N GLY A 1184 -99.43 0.29 -44.79
CA GLY A 1184 -98.90 1.45 -45.51
C GLY A 1184 -98.48 1.14 -46.94
N GLY A 1185 -99.45 0.94 -47.84
CA GLY A 1185 -99.24 0.87 -49.30
C GLY A 1185 -99.88 -0.36 -49.96
N THR A 1186 -100.67 -0.15 -51.02
CA THR A 1186 -101.34 -1.21 -51.80
C THR A 1186 -100.61 -1.44 -53.11
N PHE A 1187 -100.26 -2.68 -53.46
CA PHE A 1187 -99.83 -3.07 -54.81
C PHE A 1187 -100.99 -3.74 -55.56
N SER A 1188 -101.25 -3.31 -56.79
CA SER A 1188 -102.20 -3.96 -57.71
C SER A 1188 -101.59 -3.97 -59.11
N CYS A 1189 -101.29 -5.16 -59.64
CA CYS A 1189 -100.86 -5.31 -61.03
C CYS A 1189 -102.08 -5.22 -61.96
N VAL A 1190 -102.20 -4.12 -62.72
CA VAL A 1190 -103.13 -4.02 -63.84
C VAL A 1190 -102.37 -3.53 -65.08
N SER A 1191 -102.74 -4.09 -66.22
CA SER A 1191 -102.13 -3.90 -67.53
C SER A 1191 -102.33 -2.47 -68.06
N GLU A 1192 -101.34 -1.59 -67.91
CA GLU A 1192 -100.92 -0.47 -68.80
C GLU A 1192 -99.77 0.34 -68.14
N PRO A 1193 -98.93 1.10 -68.89
CA PRO A 1193 -97.54 1.37 -68.53
C PRO A 1193 -97.38 2.67 -67.73
N HIS A 1194 -97.67 2.66 -66.44
CA HIS A 1194 -97.13 3.64 -65.51
C HIS A 1194 -96.82 2.92 -64.19
N LEU A 1195 -95.53 2.74 -63.92
CA LEU A 1195 -95.02 2.25 -62.64
C LEU A 1195 -94.70 3.48 -61.79
N ASP A 1196 -95.61 3.86 -60.89
CA ASP A 1196 -95.30 4.81 -59.82
C ASP A 1196 -94.67 4.03 -58.67
N ILE A 1197 -93.38 4.27 -58.44
CA ILE A 1197 -92.64 3.78 -57.28
C ILE A 1197 -92.58 4.93 -56.27
N ASP A 1198 -93.32 4.81 -55.17
CA ASP A 1198 -93.05 5.64 -53.98
C ASP A 1198 -91.79 5.07 -53.31
N ILE A 1199 -90.64 5.69 -53.57
CA ILE A 1199 -89.41 5.46 -52.81
C ILE A 1199 -89.64 6.13 -51.44
N PRO A 1200 -89.44 5.45 -50.30
CA PRO A 1200 -89.47 6.14 -49.00
C PRO A 1200 -88.44 7.27 -49.04
N VAL A 1201 -88.92 8.51 -48.87
CA VAL A 1201 -88.10 9.71 -48.82
C VAL A 1201 -87.08 9.52 -47.70
N PHE A 1202 -85.80 9.37 -48.07
CA PHE A 1202 -84.71 9.73 -47.18
C PHE A 1202 -84.68 11.26 -47.19
N ASP A 1203 -84.95 11.89 -46.05
CA ASP A 1203 -85.12 13.36 -45.94
C ASP A 1203 -83.86 14.19 -46.34
N ASP A 1204 -82.77 13.56 -46.77
CA ASP A 1204 -81.51 14.21 -47.17
C ASP A 1204 -80.92 13.71 -48.53
N LEU A 1205 -81.72 13.06 -49.39
CA LEU A 1205 -81.28 12.65 -50.73
C LEU A 1205 -81.75 13.66 -51.80
N ASP A 1206 -80.88 14.57 -52.21
CA ASP A 1206 -81.15 15.47 -53.34
C ASP A 1206 -80.96 14.69 -54.65
N VAL A 1207 -82.06 14.21 -55.25
CA VAL A 1207 -82.06 13.44 -56.51
C VAL A 1207 -81.94 14.36 -57.73
N LEU A 1208 -81.03 15.34 -57.66
CA LEU A 1208 -80.66 16.17 -58.79
C LEU A 1208 -79.20 15.92 -59.13
N SER A 1209 -79.00 15.36 -60.32
CA SER A 1209 -77.74 14.95 -60.93
C SER A 1209 -77.05 13.70 -60.34
N GLY A 1210 -77.53 12.52 -60.75
CA GLY A 1210 -76.62 11.38 -60.97
C GLY A 1210 -76.86 10.07 -60.20
N SER A 1211 -78.05 9.78 -59.66
CA SER A 1211 -78.30 8.44 -59.12
C SER A 1211 -78.60 7.43 -60.24
N PHE A 1212 -77.78 6.38 -60.39
CA PHE A 1212 -78.07 5.26 -61.29
C PHE A 1212 -78.85 4.20 -60.52
N ILE A 1213 -80.16 4.14 -60.76
CA ILE A 1213 -81.00 3.03 -60.29
C ILE A 1213 -81.19 2.09 -61.48
N HIS A 1214 -80.62 0.90 -61.42
CA HIS A 1214 -80.88 -0.17 -62.39
C HIS A 1214 -82.10 -0.97 -61.91
N PHE A 1215 -83.11 -1.08 -62.78
CA PHE A 1215 -84.24 -1.99 -62.58
C PHE A 1215 -84.02 -3.21 -63.48
N CYS A 1216 -83.86 -4.39 -62.90
CA CYS A 1216 -83.92 -5.66 -63.66
C CYS A 1216 -85.37 -6.04 -63.98
#